data_AF-A0A8J7KGC1-F1
#
_entry.id   AF-A0A8J7KGC1-F1
#
_cell.length_a   1.000
_cell.length_b   1.000
_cell.length_c   1.000
_cell.angle_alpha   90.00
_cell.angle_beta   90.00
_cell.angle_gamma   90.00
#
_symmetry.space_group_name_H-M   'P 1'
#
loop_
_entity.id
_entity.type
_entity.pdbx_description
1 polymer ?
#
loop_
_entity_poly.entity_id
_entity_poly.type
_entity_poly.pdbx_seq_one_letter_code
_entity_poly.pdbx_strand_id
1 'polypeptide(L)'
;MNSSILKAVSTSQVSTPQTVAIIGGGFSGSMVATHLLSAGIPLTVKLIEKRPEAGQGIAYSTSVDAHLLNVPVGKMSAFPDQPEHFLKWIHKTQPHGIAVDASAFVSRRLYGDYIQTTLREAIIHAAPFVRFERITEEAVGIEPSANGALIHLSTGESLYANKVVLATGNFPAGLPAPLNYLSQKPYLRNAWSWNAVAQLNPDAAVLLVGTGLTMADMVISLYQQRHRGPIYAVSRHGLLPQRHQPTVARSACVDLEHGPATIRGLFQQIRQEIKAAACNGQDWRSVVDGLRPITQSLWQKLPLTEQQRFLRHVKSYWEVHRHRIAPEVANVLDQLIQSGQLIHYAGRIQSCQPLNQPEHGPEHGINITLRLRGTSQTITFTVDRIINCTGADCDYRRIQHPLFASLQEHRLIRPSALAIGIDTDANGAVIDADGNASSYLYTLGTARKASLWETTAVPELRVQAQDLAKEILQSLAGSIPVALPNSVSEFNQLAQPMWTFRQLFDRESCTYTYLIADTHSAILVDPVLEQVERDLQVLRELGLSLYACLETHLHADHITGAHRLRILTGCQVIVPNHIAIQGADRFIQDGEILQMGAVKILAMATPGHTDSHMAYLVNGTHLLTGDALFIRGCGRTDFQAGDAGSLFDAVTQKLFTLPDSTLVYPGHDYQGRTCSTIGEEKRWNPRFAGRSRSQFIQLMNSLNLPFPQKMKVAVPANERCGEVLQPLSVDVDASTPGIPAFYGMYI
;
A
#
# COMPACT_ATOMS: atom_id res chain seq x y z
N MET A 1 39.10 50.70 9.66
CA MET A 1 40.08 49.85 8.94
C MET A 1 40.05 48.49 9.63
N ASN A 2 39.10 47.62 9.29
CA ASN A 2 38.94 46.75 8.12
C ASN A 2 39.67 45.41 8.22
N SER A 3 38.89 44.39 7.85
CA SER A 3 39.30 43.11 7.28
C SER A 3 39.85 42.08 8.27
N SER A 4 38.99 41.14 8.70
CA SER A 4 39.24 39.69 8.48
C SER A 4 38.28 38.74 9.24
N ILE A 5 36.95 38.88 9.14
CA ILE A 5 36.05 37.73 9.40
C ILE A 5 34.86 37.77 8.41
N LEU A 6 35.16 37.50 7.14
CA LEU A 6 34.19 37.16 6.10
C LEU A 6 34.79 35.98 5.32
N LYS A 7 34.44 34.75 5.72
CA LYS A 7 34.28 33.55 4.88
C LYS A 7 34.29 32.29 5.76
N ALA A 8 33.11 31.71 5.92
CA ALA A 8 32.81 30.28 5.74
C ALA A 8 31.49 29.93 6.47
N VAL A 9 30.40 30.62 6.15
CA VAL A 9 29.08 29.97 6.25
C VAL A 9 29.04 29.03 5.04
N SER A 10 29.44 27.79 5.26
CA SER A 10 29.21 26.74 4.26
C SER A 10 27.70 26.63 4.11
N THR A 11 27.19 27.02 2.94
CA THR A 11 25.85 26.66 2.47
C THR A 11 25.68 25.16 2.67
N SER A 12 24.90 24.75 3.68
CA SER A 12 24.40 23.38 3.76
C SER A 12 23.61 23.15 2.47
N GLN A 13 24.15 22.33 1.57
CA GLN A 13 23.51 21.93 0.33
C GLN A 13 22.11 21.43 0.67
N VAL A 14 21.08 22.15 0.24
CA VAL A 14 19.72 21.62 0.18
C VAL A 14 19.81 20.46 -0.80
N SER A 15 19.85 19.22 -0.31
CA SER A 15 19.92 18.05 -1.16
C SER A 15 18.71 18.06 -2.08
N THR A 16 18.92 18.19 -3.38
CA THR A 16 17.85 18.05 -4.37
C THR A 16 17.13 16.73 -4.14
N PRO A 17 15.79 16.70 -4.06
CA PRO A 17 15.06 15.48 -3.78
C PRO A 17 15.42 14.40 -4.81
N GLN A 18 15.87 13.25 -4.32
CA GLN A 18 16.17 12.11 -5.18
C GLN A 18 14.87 11.65 -5.85
N THR A 19 14.94 11.18 -7.09
CA THR A 19 13.78 10.74 -7.85
C THR A 19 13.82 9.24 -8.07
N VAL A 20 12.74 8.55 -7.70
CA VAL A 20 12.52 7.14 -8.00
C VAL A 20 11.38 7.03 -8.98
N ALA A 21 11.63 6.44 -10.14
CA ALA A 21 10.60 6.15 -11.12
C ALA A 21 10.19 4.67 -11.06
N ILE A 22 8.89 4.41 -11.13
CA ILE A 22 8.31 3.07 -11.14
C ILE A 22 7.53 2.91 -12.43
N ILE A 23 7.90 1.93 -13.24
CA ILE A 23 7.26 1.66 -14.53
C ILE A 23 6.27 0.51 -14.36
N GLY A 24 4.98 0.84 -14.41
CA GLY A 24 3.86 -0.07 -14.21
C GLY A 24 3.15 0.17 -12.88
N GLY A 25 1.88 0.58 -12.94
CA GLY A 25 0.99 0.81 -11.80
C GLY A 25 0.06 -0.36 -11.50
N GLY A 26 0.51 -1.60 -11.73
CA GLY A 26 -0.15 -2.78 -11.17
C GLY A 26 0.19 -2.98 -9.69
N PHE A 27 -0.25 -4.10 -9.10
CA PHE A 27 0.03 -4.43 -7.70
C PHE A 27 1.49 -4.19 -7.28
N SER A 28 2.46 -4.73 -8.02
CA SER A 28 3.87 -4.61 -7.66
C SER A 28 4.35 -3.16 -7.59
N GLY A 29 4.07 -2.35 -8.62
CA GLY A 29 4.53 -0.96 -8.67
C GLY A 29 3.78 -0.06 -7.70
N SER A 30 2.48 -0.28 -7.52
CA SER A 30 1.70 0.43 -6.51
C SER A 30 2.18 0.13 -5.10
N MET A 31 2.53 -1.12 -4.77
CA MET A 31 3.04 -1.44 -3.44
C MET A 31 4.47 -0.94 -3.21
N VAL A 32 5.33 -0.95 -4.23
CA VAL A 32 6.65 -0.28 -4.13
C VAL A 32 6.45 1.22 -3.87
N ALA A 33 5.55 1.87 -4.61
CA ALA A 33 5.22 3.28 -4.38
C ALA A 33 4.70 3.51 -2.95
N THR A 34 3.72 2.74 -2.50
CA THR A 34 3.17 2.79 -1.13
C THR A 34 4.27 2.72 -0.07
N HIS A 35 5.23 1.81 -0.20
CA HIS A 35 6.33 1.71 0.74
C HIS A 35 7.31 2.89 0.65
N LEU A 36 7.65 3.35 -0.57
CA LEU A 36 8.51 4.52 -0.76
C LEU A 36 7.89 5.82 -0.23
N LEU A 37 6.56 5.93 -0.22
CA LEU A 37 5.84 7.10 0.31
C LEU A 37 6.00 7.28 1.82
N SER A 38 6.41 6.23 2.53
CA SER A 38 6.76 6.28 3.96
C SER A 38 8.22 6.72 4.22
N ALA A 39 8.94 7.17 3.20
CA ALA A 39 10.35 7.54 3.31
C ALA A 39 10.58 8.68 4.32
N GLY A 40 11.63 8.52 5.15
CA GLY A 40 12.13 9.57 6.04
C GLY A 40 13.13 10.54 5.39
N ILE A 41 13.25 10.54 4.06
CA ILE A 41 14.18 11.37 3.28
C ILE A 41 13.45 12.15 2.18
N PRO A 42 13.97 13.31 1.70
CA PRO A 42 13.41 14.02 0.55
C PRO A 42 13.40 13.16 -0.71
N LEU A 43 12.21 12.86 -1.22
CA LEU A 43 12.02 11.88 -2.29
C LEU A 43 10.92 12.33 -3.24
N THR A 44 11.12 12.14 -4.54
CA THR A 44 10.05 12.23 -5.54
C THR A 44 9.80 10.84 -6.12
N VAL A 45 8.60 10.31 -5.92
CA VAL A 45 8.15 9.02 -6.46
C VAL A 45 7.31 9.29 -7.71
N LYS A 46 7.83 8.92 -8.88
CA LYS A 46 7.15 9.01 -10.18
C LYS A 46 6.59 7.64 -10.56
N LEU A 47 5.28 7.49 -10.63
CA LEU A 47 4.62 6.26 -11.09
C LEU A 47 4.16 6.43 -12.55
N ILE A 48 4.78 5.69 -13.47
CA ILE A 48 4.46 5.70 -14.91
C ILE A 48 3.51 4.54 -15.21
N GLU A 49 2.27 4.85 -15.57
CA GLU A 49 1.23 3.87 -15.86
C GLU A 49 0.38 4.33 -17.05
N LYS A 50 0.35 3.53 -18.11
CA LYS A 50 -0.39 3.87 -19.34
C LYS A 50 -1.91 3.81 -19.21
N ARG A 51 -2.42 3.16 -18.16
CA ARG A 51 -3.87 3.07 -17.91
C ARG A 51 -4.36 4.24 -17.05
N PRO A 52 -5.66 4.60 -17.14
CA PRO A 52 -6.21 5.72 -16.38
C PRO A 52 -6.04 5.58 -14.87
N GLU A 53 -6.05 4.34 -14.38
CA GLU A 53 -6.00 4.01 -12.95
C GLU A 53 -4.78 3.15 -12.60
N ALA A 54 -4.13 3.49 -11.49
CA ALA A 54 -3.11 2.65 -10.85
C ALA A 54 -3.74 1.63 -9.89
N GLY A 55 -2.94 0.73 -9.33
CA GLY A 55 -3.33 -0.28 -8.33
C GLY A 55 -3.88 -1.57 -8.92
N GLN A 56 -4.71 -1.49 -9.96
CA GLN A 56 -5.44 -2.67 -10.44
C GLN A 56 -4.60 -3.64 -11.28
N GLY A 57 -3.63 -3.16 -12.07
CA GLY A 57 -2.90 -4.08 -12.96
C GLY A 57 -3.84 -4.78 -13.97
N ILE A 58 -3.30 -5.65 -14.83
CA ILE A 58 -4.15 -6.45 -15.74
C ILE A 58 -5.04 -7.42 -14.96
N ALA A 59 -4.55 -7.92 -13.83
CA ALA A 59 -5.22 -8.98 -13.07
C ALA A 59 -6.49 -8.51 -12.34
N TYR A 60 -6.54 -7.25 -11.89
CA TYR A 60 -7.63 -6.73 -11.05
C TYR A 60 -8.49 -5.67 -11.74
N SER A 61 -8.21 -5.33 -13.00
CA SER A 61 -9.00 -4.37 -13.79
C SER A 61 -10.14 -5.02 -14.59
N THR A 62 -10.61 -6.19 -14.17
CA THR A 62 -11.74 -6.88 -14.83
C THR A 62 -13.06 -6.19 -14.51
N SER A 63 -13.96 -6.12 -15.50
CA SER A 63 -15.32 -5.60 -15.35
C SER A 63 -16.33 -6.68 -14.90
N VAL A 64 -15.90 -7.93 -14.80
CA VAL A 64 -16.77 -9.05 -14.42
C VAL A 64 -16.62 -9.34 -12.94
N ASP A 65 -17.61 -8.95 -12.13
CA ASP A 65 -17.56 -9.13 -10.67
C ASP A 65 -17.46 -10.59 -10.23
N ALA A 66 -17.92 -11.53 -11.07
CA ALA A 66 -17.81 -12.98 -10.83
C ALA A 66 -16.39 -13.53 -11.04
N HIS A 67 -15.43 -12.74 -11.53
CA HIS A 67 -14.02 -13.14 -11.56
C HIS A 67 -13.44 -13.06 -10.17
N LEU A 68 -13.45 -14.20 -9.47
CA LEU A 68 -12.96 -14.30 -8.11
C LEU A 68 -11.43 -14.36 -8.04
N LEU A 69 -10.90 -13.91 -6.90
CA LEU A 69 -9.54 -14.22 -6.48
C LEU A 69 -9.38 -15.73 -6.36
N ASN A 70 -8.17 -16.20 -6.67
CA ASN A 70 -7.80 -17.60 -6.54
C ASN A 70 -7.05 -17.89 -5.22
N VAL A 71 -7.05 -16.92 -4.30
CA VAL A 71 -6.43 -16.97 -2.99
C VAL A 71 -7.43 -16.36 -1.99
N PRO A 72 -7.63 -16.96 -0.81
CA PRO A 72 -8.62 -16.50 0.15
C PRO A 72 -8.22 -15.16 0.77
N VAL A 73 -9.21 -14.38 1.22
CA VAL A 73 -9.07 -13.02 1.77
C VAL A 73 -7.95 -12.91 2.82
N GLY A 74 -7.88 -13.85 3.78
CA GLY A 74 -6.88 -13.84 4.85
C GLY A 74 -5.43 -14.02 4.39
N LYS A 75 -5.22 -14.42 3.13
CA LYS A 75 -3.89 -14.56 2.52
C LYS A 75 -3.62 -13.48 1.47
N MET A 76 -4.47 -12.47 1.37
CA MET A 76 -4.42 -11.45 0.31
C MET A 76 -4.09 -10.04 0.82
N SER A 77 -3.69 -9.86 2.09
CA SER A 77 -3.21 -8.54 2.53
C SER A 77 -2.06 -8.03 1.67
N ALA A 78 -2.10 -6.73 1.35
CA ALA A 78 -1.04 -6.03 0.62
C ALA A 78 0.26 -5.91 1.44
N PHE A 79 0.18 -6.08 2.76
CA PHE A 79 1.31 -5.93 3.68
C PHE A 79 1.68 -7.28 4.30
N PRO A 80 2.96 -7.69 4.29
CA PRO A 80 3.38 -8.95 4.90
C PRO A 80 3.24 -8.95 6.42
N ASP A 81 3.44 -7.80 7.06
CA ASP A 81 3.39 -7.56 8.52
C ASP A 81 1.98 -7.29 9.05
N GLN A 82 0.99 -7.06 8.17
CA GLN A 82 -0.40 -6.81 8.56
C GLN A 82 -1.34 -7.79 7.85
N PRO A 83 -1.36 -9.08 8.26
CA PRO A 83 -2.07 -10.13 7.53
C PRO A 83 -3.58 -9.90 7.41
N GLU A 84 -4.18 -9.16 8.35
CA GLU A 84 -5.62 -8.87 8.37
C GLU A 84 -6.01 -7.57 7.65
N HIS A 85 -5.06 -6.80 7.10
CA HIS A 85 -5.34 -5.46 6.57
C HIS A 85 -6.43 -5.48 5.48
N PHE A 86 -6.40 -6.45 4.56
CA PHE A 86 -7.43 -6.54 3.52
C PHE A 86 -8.80 -6.92 4.09
N LEU A 87 -8.85 -7.84 5.07
CA LEU A 87 -10.11 -8.23 5.72
C LEU A 87 -10.73 -7.05 6.48
N LYS A 88 -9.93 -6.33 7.26
CA LYS A 88 -10.35 -5.12 7.99
C LYS A 88 -10.83 -4.03 7.03
N TRP A 89 -10.17 -3.88 5.89
CA TRP A 89 -10.59 -2.95 4.85
C TRP A 89 -11.96 -3.32 4.28
N ILE A 90 -12.20 -4.59 3.94
CA ILE A 90 -13.51 -5.05 3.46
C ILE A 90 -14.61 -4.71 4.48
N HIS A 91 -14.41 -5.07 5.76
CA HIS A 91 -15.38 -4.81 6.83
C HIS A 91 -15.65 -3.31 7.04
N LYS A 92 -14.64 -2.46 6.85
CA LYS A 92 -14.78 -0.99 6.94
C LYS A 92 -15.55 -0.41 5.75
N THR A 93 -15.32 -0.91 4.54
CA THR A 93 -15.86 -0.32 3.31
C THR A 93 -17.20 -0.90 2.85
N GLN A 94 -17.59 -2.08 3.35
CA GLN A 94 -18.87 -2.72 3.00
C GLN A 94 -19.73 -2.96 4.25
N PRO A 95 -20.36 -1.92 4.80
CA PRO A 95 -21.14 -2.03 6.04
C PRO A 95 -22.42 -2.88 5.90
N HIS A 96 -22.91 -3.14 4.68
CA HIS A 96 -24.17 -3.86 4.45
C HIS A 96 -24.05 -4.88 3.30
N GLY A 97 -23.73 -6.15 3.63
CA GLY A 97 -23.88 -7.28 2.71
C GLY A 97 -22.83 -8.38 2.88
N ILE A 98 -23.20 -9.45 3.58
CA ILE A 98 -22.45 -10.70 3.80
C ILE A 98 -21.21 -10.54 4.69
N ALA A 99 -21.18 -11.28 5.81
CA ALA A 99 -20.00 -11.42 6.65
C ALA A 99 -18.91 -12.16 5.86
N VAL A 100 -17.99 -11.42 5.25
CA VAL A 100 -16.81 -11.98 4.59
C VAL A 100 -15.81 -12.41 5.66
N ASP A 101 -15.46 -13.68 5.69
CA ASP A 101 -14.41 -14.21 6.56
C ASP A 101 -13.07 -14.36 5.83
N ALA A 102 -12.02 -14.74 6.58
CA ALA A 102 -10.67 -14.92 6.06
C ALA A 102 -10.54 -16.05 5.00
N SER A 103 -11.50 -16.98 4.93
CA SER A 103 -11.50 -18.11 4.00
C SER A 103 -12.23 -17.82 2.69
N ALA A 104 -13.03 -16.74 2.65
CA ALA A 104 -13.80 -16.34 1.48
C ALA A 104 -12.94 -15.99 0.26
N PHE A 105 -13.52 -16.19 -0.93
CA PHE A 105 -12.96 -15.77 -2.21
C PHE A 105 -13.80 -14.61 -2.76
N VAL A 106 -13.24 -13.40 -2.75
CA VAL A 106 -13.91 -12.19 -3.23
C VAL A 106 -13.51 -11.84 -4.65
N SER A 107 -14.22 -10.89 -5.27
CA SER A 107 -13.94 -10.47 -6.65
C SER A 107 -12.54 -9.86 -6.79
N ARG A 108 -11.92 -10.07 -7.95
CA ARG A 108 -10.65 -9.43 -8.32
C ARG A 108 -10.77 -7.91 -8.35
N ARG A 109 -11.91 -7.39 -8.78
CA ARG A 109 -12.20 -5.95 -8.80
C ARG A 109 -12.15 -5.35 -7.41
N LEU A 110 -12.81 -5.98 -6.43
CA LEU A 110 -12.77 -5.53 -5.02
C LEU A 110 -11.33 -5.46 -4.48
N TYR A 111 -10.50 -6.44 -4.86
CA TYR A 111 -9.08 -6.41 -4.53
C TYR A 111 -8.33 -5.27 -5.21
N GLY A 112 -8.66 -4.96 -6.46
CA GLY A 112 -8.14 -3.79 -7.18
C GLY A 112 -8.45 -2.47 -6.45
N ASP A 113 -9.69 -2.31 -5.99
CA ASP A 113 -10.17 -1.14 -5.23
C ASP A 113 -9.42 -1.00 -3.89
N TYR A 114 -9.12 -2.13 -3.24
CA TYR A 114 -8.31 -2.18 -2.04
C TYR A 114 -6.89 -1.63 -2.27
N ILE A 115 -6.21 -2.04 -3.35
CA ILE A 115 -4.86 -1.56 -3.67
C ILE A 115 -4.88 -0.07 -4.03
N GLN A 116 -5.89 0.38 -4.78
CA GLN A 116 -6.07 1.80 -5.07
C GLN A 116 -6.24 2.64 -3.80
N THR A 117 -7.08 2.17 -2.89
CA THR A 117 -7.30 2.85 -1.60
C THR A 117 -6.01 2.87 -0.79
N THR A 118 -5.30 1.75 -0.72
CA THR A 118 -4.01 1.64 -0.02
C THR A 118 -2.96 2.61 -0.57
N LEU A 119 -2.83 2.73 -1.89
CA LEU A 119 -1.93 3.70 -2.51
C LEU A 119 -2.37 5.14 -2.22
N ARG A 120 -3.67 5.43 -2.30
CA ARG A 120 -4.21 6.78 -2.02
C ARG A 120 -3.97 7.19 -0.58
N GLU A 121 -4.23 6.30 0.38
CA GLU A 121 -3.95 6.53 1.80
C GLU A 121 -2.45 6.81 2.02
N ALA A 122 -1.56 6.04 1.40
CA ALA A 122 -0.12 6.28 1.48
C ALA A 122 0.30 7.64 0.90
N ILE A 123 -0.34 8.10 -0.18
CA ILE A 123 -0.08 9.43 -0.76
C ILE A 123 -0.53 10.53 0.22
N ILE A 124 -1.71 10.38 0.83
CA ILE A 124 -2.26 11.35 1.79
C ILE A 124 -1.39 11.44 3.05
N HIS A 125 -0.85 10.33 3.52
CA HIS A 125 -0.02 10.24 4.72
C HIS A 125 1.48 10.47 4.48
N ALA A 126 1.91 10.69 3.24
CA ALA A 126 3.31 10.94 2.92
C ALA A 126 3.82 12.22 3.60
N ALA A 127 5.08 12.20 4.06
CA ALA A 127 5.69 13.38 4.66
C ALA A 127 5.78 14.54 3.65
N PRO A 128 5.74 15.82 4.06
CA PRO A 128 5.72 16.95 3.13
C PRO A 128 6.91 17.04 2.14
N PHE A 129 8.04 16.43 2.49
CA PHE A 129 9.24 16.35 1.65
C PHE A 129 9.26 15.13 0.72
N VAL A 130 8.23 14.28 0.78
CA VAL A 130 8.01 13.16 -0.14
C VAL A 130 6.89 13.54 -1.11
N ARG A 131 7.22 13.60 -2.40
CA ARG A 131 6.27 13.96 -3.47
C ARG A 131 5.89 12.73 -4.26
N PHE A 132 4.61 12.63 -4.59
CA PHE A 132 4.09 11.63 -5.52
C PHE A 132 3.65 12.28 -6.82
N GLU A 133 4.04 11.71 -7.94
CA GLU A 133 3.62 12.14 -9.27
C GLU A 133 3.19 10.92 -10.08
N ARG A 134 1.98 10.95 -10.61
CA ARG A 134 1.47 9.92 -11.53
C ARG A 134 1.55 10.43 -12.95
N ILE A 135 2.25 9.68 -13.80
CA ILE A 135 2.43 9.98 -15.22
C ILE A 135 1.63 8.95 -16.01
N THR A 136 0.60 9.42 -16.72
CA THR A 136 -0.33 8.54 -17.46
C THR A 136 0.18 8.28 -18.87
N GLU A 137 1.35 7.66 -18.98
CA GLU A 137 2.05 7.41 -20.24
C GLU A 137 2.70 6.03 -20.26
N GLU A 138 3.17 5.60 -21.44
CA GLU A 138 3.95 4.37 -21.59
C GLU A 138 5.44 4.68 -21.66
N ALA A 139 6.24 4.03 -20.79
CA ALA A 139 7.70 4.05 -20.93
C ALA A 139 8.11 3.11 -22.07
N VAL A 140 8.88 3.64 -23.02
CA VAL A 140 9.31 2.93 -24.23
C VAL A 140 10.81 2.70 -24.31
N GLY A 141 11.61 3.36 -23.45
CA GLY A 141 13.05 3.15 -23.38
C GLY A 141 13.67 3.68 -22.10
N ILE A 142 14.89 3.22 -21.81
CA ILE A 142 15.72 3.70 -20.70
C ILE A 142 17.15 3.87 -21.20
N GLU A 143 17.73 5.04 -20.95
CA GLU A 143 19.13 5.35 -21.23
C GLU A 143 19.89 5.62 -19.92
N PRO A 144 21.08 5.03 -19.71
CA PRO A 144 21.90 5.32 -18.54
C PRO A 144 22.32 6.79 -18.48
N SER A 145 22.40 7.33 -17.27
CA SER A 145 22.94 8.67 -17.01
C SER A 145 23.94 8.63 -15.85
N ALA A 146 24.68 9.72 -15.61
CA ALA A 146 25.79 9.74 -14.66
C ALA A 146 25.41 9.28 -13.24
N ASN A 147 24.19 9.60 -12.77
CA ASN A 147 23.70 9.28 -11.42
C ASN A 147 22.28 8.68 -11.42
N GLY A 148 21.90 7.97 -12.49
CA GLY A 148 20.56 7.44 -12.67
C GLY A 148 20.28 7.03 -14.11
N ALA A 149 19.06 7.28 -14.58
CA ALA A 149 18.66 7.02 -15.95
C ALA A 149 17.66 8.05 -16.47
N LEU A 150 17.66 8.23 -17.79
CA LEU A 150 16.59 8.89 -18.53
C LEU A 150 15.59 7.84 -18.99
N ILE A 151 14.30 8.10 -18.77
CA ILE A 151 13.20 7.23 -19.18
C ILE A 151 12.48 7.93 -20.32
N HIS A 152 12.42 7.29 -21.48
CA HIS A 152 11.74 7.80 -22.66
C HIS A 152 10.27 7.37 -22.64
N LEU A 153 9.37 8.33 -22.83
CA LEU A 153 7.93 8.10 -22.89
C LEU A 153 7.44 7.98 -24.35
N SER A 154 6.29 7.34 -24.54
CA SER A 154 5.61 7.23 -25.84
C SER A 154 5.29 8.56 -26.51
N THR A 155 5.21 9.65 -25.74
CA THR A 155 5.00 11.02 -26.23
C THR A 155 6.23 11.65 -26.85
N GLY A 156 7.41 11.05 -26.68
CA GLY A 156 8.71 11.63 -27.03
C GLY A 156 9.36 12.44 -25.89
N GLU A 157 8.66 12.67 -24.79
CA GLU A 157 9.24 13.29 -23.60
C GLU A 157 10.19 12.32 -22.87
N SER A 158 11.10 12.87 -22.07
CA SER A 158 12.03 12.09 -21.25
C SER A 158 12.06 12.58 -19.82
N LEU A 159 12.17 11.64 -18.88
CA LEU A 159 12.16 11.90 -17.44
C LEU A 159 13.43 11.36 -16.79
N TYR A 160 14.08 12.16 -15.95
CA TYR A 160 15.21 11.71 -15.16
C TYR A 160 14.76 11.03 -13.86
N ALA A 161 15.42 9.95 -13.48
CA ALA A 161 15.30 9.34 -12.15
C ALA A 161 16.64 8.77 -11.67
N ASN A 162 16.91 8.91 -10.37
CA ASN A 162 18.08 8.31 -9.71
C ASN A 162 17.98 6.79 -9.62
N LYS A 163 16.76 6.28 -9.45
CA LYS A 163 16.45 4.84 -9.40
C LYS A 163 15.22 4.56 -10.25
N VAL A 164 15.20 3.43 -10.92
CA VAL A 164 14.11 2.97 -11.79
C VAL A 164 13.70 1.56 -11.39
N VAL A 165 12.40 1.34 -11.21
CA VAL A 165 11.81 0.05 -10.89
C VAL A 165 10.96 -0.43 -12.06
N LEU A 166 11.35 -1.56 -12.65
CA LEU A 166 10.57 -2.27 -13.66
C LEU A 166 9.50 -3.12 -12.96
N ALA A 167 8.27 -2.61 -12.91
CA ALA A 167 7.09 -3.26 -12.34
C ALA A 167 6.05 -3.60 -13.44
N THR A 168 6.52 -4.03 -14.62
CA THR A 168 5.73 -4.16 -15.85
C THR A 168 4.74 -5.31 -15.86
N GLY A 169 4.80 -6.21 -14.88
CA GLY A 169 3.89 -7.35 -14.78
C GLY A 169 4.06 -8.36 -15.92
N ASN A 170 2.94 -8.95 -16.34
CA ASN A 170 2.90 -10.01 -17.34
C ASN A 170 2.64 -9.46 -18.75
N PHE A 171 3.28 -10.04 -19.75
CA PHE A 171 2.99 -9.79 -21.16
C PHE A 171 1.98 -10.81 -21.69
N PRO A 172 1.11 -10.45 -22.65
CA PRO A 172 0.20 -11.42 -23.27
C PRO A 172 0.99 -12.51 -24.01
N ALA A 173 0.63 -13.78 -23.80
CA ALA A 173 1.26 -14.87 -24.52
C ALA A 173 1.02 -14.78 -26.03
N GLY A 174 2.07 -15.09 -26.81
CA GLY A 174 1.96 -15.31 -28.24
C GLY A 174 0.98 -16.42 -28.59
N LEU A 175 0.47 -16.39 -29.83
CA LEU A 175 -0.43 -17.41 -30.34
C LEU A 175 0.33 -18.71 -30.66
N PRO A 176 -0.31 -19.88 -30.51
CA PRO A 176 0.22 -21.12 -31.08
C PRO A 176 0.34 -21.00 -32.60
N ALA A 177 1.41 -21.56 -33.17
CA ALA A 177 1.73 -21.42 -34.60
C ALA A 177 0.54 -21.64 -35.57
N PRO A 178 -0.33 -22.67 -35.40
CA PRO A 178 -1.49 -22.87 -36.28
C PRO A 178 -2.54 -21.74 -36.25
N LEU A 179 -2.47 -20.84 -35.27
CA LEU A 179 -3.38 -19.71 -35.10
C LEU A 179 -2.72 -18.37 -35.44
N ASN A 180 -1.40 -18.33 -35.70
CA ASN A 180 -0.66 -17.08 -35.86
C ASN A 180 -1.18 -16.21 -37.02
N TYR A 181 -1.55 -16.83 -38.14
CA TYR A 181 -2.07 -16.12 -39.32
C TYR A 181 -3.45 -15.48 -39.09
N LEU A 182 -4.09 -15.79 -37.95
CA LEU A 182 -5.38 -15.25 -37.52
C LEU A 182 -5.25 -14.09 -36.52
N SER A 183 -4.03 -13.66 -36.18
CA SER A 183 -3.76 -12.65 -35.15
C SER A 183 -4.53 -11.33 -35.33
N GLN A 184 -4.80 -10.93 -36.58
CA GLN A 184 -5.51 -9.70 -36.93
C GLN A 184 -6.99 -9.92 -37.29
N LYS A 185 -7.48 -11.16 -37.20
CA LYS A 185 -8.84 -11.49 -37.62
C LYS A 185 -9.83 -11.22 -36.49
N PRO A 186 -11.04 -10.70 -36.79
CA PRO A 186 -12.00 -10.27 -35.76
C PRO A 186 -12.52 -11.42 -34.90
N TYR A 187 -12.34 -12.67 -35.34
CA TYR A 187 -12.76 -13.88 -34.65
C TYR A 187 -11.77 -14.49 -33.68
N LEU A 188 -10.54 -13.97 -33.65
CA LEU A 188 -9.55 -14.32 -32.65
C LEU A 188 -9.41 -13.15 -31.65
N ARG A 189 -9.57 -13.44 -30.37
CA ARG A 189 -9.43 -12.47 -29.27
C ARG A 189 -8.42 -12.94 -28.24
N ASN A 190 -7.83 -12.00 -27.52
CA ASN A 190 -7.04 -12.32 -26.33
C ASN A 190 -7.97 -12.29 -25.10
N ALA A 191 -7.82 -13.23 -24.18
CA ALA A 191 -8.64 -13.29 -22.96
C ALA A 191 -8.49 -12.07 -22.04
N TRP A 192 -7.40 -11.31 -22.17
CA TRP A 192 -7.16 -10.09 -21.38
C TRP A 192 -7.73 -8.82 -22.05
N SER A 193 -8.35 -8.95 -23.23
CA SER A 193 -9.05 -7.84 -23.88
C SER A 193 -10.44 -7.64 -23.27
N TRP A 194 -10.83 -6.39 -23.02
CA TRP A 194 -12.15 -6.05 -22.45
C TRP A 194 -13.34 -6.56 -23.29
N ASN A 195 -13.12 -6.80 -24.58
CA ASN A 195 -14.12 -7.27 -25.53
C ASN A 195 -13.97 -8.76 -25.90
N ALA A 196 -13.23 -9.56 -25.13
CA ALA A 196 -12.93 -10.96 -25.47
C ALA A 196 -14.18 -11.81 -25.78
N VAL A 197 -15.26 -11.58 -25.02
CA VAL A 197 -16.56 -12.24 -25.16
C VAL A 197 -17.69 -11.28 -25.59
N ALA A 198 -17.35 -10.04 -25.97
CA ALA A 198 -18.37 -9.07 -26.38
C ALA A 198 -18.94 -9.39 -27.77
N GLN A 199 -20.20 -9.00 -28.01
CA GLN A 199 -20.88 -9.13 -29.31
C GLN A 199 -20.93 -10.57 -29.84
N LEU A 200 -20.93 -11.55 -28.93
CA LEU A 200 -21.03 -12.97 -29.28
C LEU A 200 -22.51 -13.38 -29.30
N ASN A 201 -22.94 -14.06 -30.37
CA ASN A 201 -24.26 -14.70 -30.38
C ASN A 201 -24.32 -15.71 -29.21
N PRO A 202 -25.37 -15.68 -28.37
CA PRO A 202 -25.51 -16.61 -27.24
C PRO A 202 -25.38 -18.09 -27.63
N ASP A 203 -25.71 -18.48 -28.87
CA ASP A 203 -25.65 -19.86 -29.34
C ASP A 203 -24.36 -20.20 -30.13
N ALA A 204 -23.43 -19.24 -30.28
CA ALA A 204 -22.19 -19.43 -31.02
C ALA A 204 -21.27 -20.49 -30.40
N ALA A 205 -20.53 -21.23 -31.22
CA ALA A 205 -19.49 -22.13 -30.76
C ALA A 205 -18.18 -21.36 -30.45
N VAL A 206 -17.58 -21.60 -29.29
CA VAL A 206 -16.37 -20.90 -28.82
C VAL A 206 -15.23 -21.88 -28.58
N LEU A 207 -14.03 -21.57 -29.08
CA LEU A 207 -12.79 -22.25 -28.73
C LEU A 207 -11.96 -21.41 -27.74
N LEU A 208 -11.67 -21.97 -26.58
CA LEU A 208 -10.71 -21.46 -25.60
C LEU A 208 -9.37 -22.21 -25.73
N VAL A 209 -8.29 -21.50 -26.04
CA VAL A 209 -6.98 -22.09 -26.26
C VAL A 209 -6.13 -21.97 -25.00
N GLY A 210 -5.97 -23.06 -24.28
CA GLY A 210 -5.43 -23.11 -22.92
C GLY A 210 -6.53 -23.49 -21.93
N THR A 211 -6.16 -24.24 -20.87
CA THR A 211 -7.09 -24.76 -19.86
C THR A 211 -6.71 -24.34 -18.43
N GLY A 212 -6.00 -23.21 -18.29
CA GLY A 212 -5.57 -22.66 -16.99
C GLY A 212 -6.61 -21.71 -16.35
N LEU A 213 -6.17 -20.90 -15.38
CA LEU A 213 -7.03 -19.93 -14.69
C LEU A 213 -7.72 -18.94 -15.63
N THR A 214 -7.01 -18.46 -16.66
CA THR A 214 -7.59 -17.55 -17.66
C THR A 214 -8.74 -18.18 -18.44
N MET A 215 -8.71 -19.50 -18.67
CA MET A 215 -9.84 -20.21 -19.31
C MET A 215 -11.04 -20.23 -18.37
N ALA A 216 -10.83 -20.50 -17.07
CA ALA A 216 -11.90 -20.47 -16.09
C ALA A 216 -12.58 -19.09 -16.06
N ASP A 217 -11.81 -18.00 -16.07
CA ASP A 217 -12.35 -16.63 -16.13
C ASP A 217 -13.23 -16.42 -17.37
N MET A 218 -12.80 -16.89 -18.55
CA MET A 218 -13.59 -16.78 -19.78
C MET A 218 -14.87 -17.61 -19.75
N VAL A 219 -14.82 -18.81 -19.17
CA VAL A 219 -16.03 -19.63 -18.95
C VAL A 219 -17.01 -18.92 -18.03
N ILE A 220 -16.54 -18.31 -16.94
CA ILE A 220 -17.38 -17.51 -16.04
C ILE A 220 -17.97 -16.30 -16.77
N SER A 221 -17.21 -15.61 -17.62
CA SER A 221 -17.73 -14.51 -18.42
C SER A 221 -18.84 -14.95 -19.38
N LEU A 222 -18.65 -16.05 -20.10
CA LEU A 222 -19.68 -16.63 -20.99
C LEU A 222 -20.92 -17.06 -20.20
N TYR A 223 -20.73 -17.67 -19.04
CA TYR A 223 -21.82 -18.09 -18.16
C TYR A 223 -22.65 -16.89 -17.67
N GLN A 224 -22.01 -15.81 -17.23
CA GLN A 224 -22.68 -14.56 -16.81
C GLN A 224 -23.48 -13.91 -17.94
N GLN A 225 -23.02 -14.05 -19.19
CA GLN A 225 -23.74 -13.59 -20.38
C GLN A 225 -24.86 -14.54 -20.84
N ARG A 226 -25.12 -15.63 -20.09
CA ARG A 226 -26.10 -16.67 -20.44
C ARG A 226 -25.84 -17.29 -21.82
N HIS A 227 -24.57 -17.46 -22.15
CA HIS A 227 -24.16 -18.18 -23.34
C HIS A 227 -24.67 -19.63 -23.29
N ARG A 228 -25.26 -20.12 -24.38
CA ARG A 228 -25.87 -21.45 -24.55
C ARG A 228 -25.12 -22.33 -25.55
N GLY A 229 -24.30 -21.72 -26.41
CA GLY A 229 -23.50 -22.43 -27.41
C GLY A 229 -22.41 -23.31 -26.79
N PRO A 230 -21.82 -24.22 -27.59
CA PRO A 230 -20.77 -25.12 -27.12
C PRO A 230 -19.45 -24.38 -26.89
N ILE A 231 -18.79 -24.70 -25.78
CA ILE A 231 -17.50 -24.15 -25.37
C ILE A 231 -16.46 -25.27 -25.43
N TYR A 232 -15.55 -25.18 -26.38
CA TYR A 232 -14.43 -26.09 -26.52
C TYR A 232 -13.20 -25.52 -25.83
N ALA A 233 -12.58 -26.25 -24.90
CA ALA A 233 -11.33 -25.84 -24.26
C ALA A 233 -10.20 -26.81 -24.60
N VAL A 234 -9.08 -26.32 -25.15
CA VAL A 234 -8.00 -27.18 -25.63
C VAL A 234 -6.68 -26.84 -24.98
N SER A 235 -5.97 -27.83 -24.45
CA SER A 235 -4.56 -27.68 -24.09
C SER A 235 -3.76 -28.95 -24.33
N ARG A 236 -2.43 -28.82 -24.31
CA ARG A 236 -1.51 -29.95 -24.55
C ARG A 236 -1.77 -31.15 -23.65
N HIS A 237 -2.19 -30.89 -22.41
CA HIS A 237 -2.38 -31.93 -21.40
C HIS A 237 -3.84 -32.16 -21.01
N GLY A 238 -4.75 -31.23 -21.32
CA GLY A 238 -6.17 -31.28 -20.93
C GLY A 238 -6.41 -31.11 -19.42
N LEU A 239 -5.40 -30.65 -18.67
CA LEU A 239 -5.52 -30.48 -17.22
C LEU A 239 -6.37 -29.25 -16.89
N LEU A 240 -7.23 -29.37 -15.89
CA LEU A 240 -8.01 -28.27 -15.33
C LEU A 240 -7.46 -27.86 -13.95
N PRO A 241 -7.54 -26.57 -13.57
CA PRO A 241 -7.16 -26.12 -12.24
C PRO A 241 -7.97 -26.85 -11.17
N GLN A 242 -7.31 -27.30 -10.11
CA GLN A 242 -7.97 -27.96 -8.99
C GLN A 242 -8.77 -26.94 -8.16
N ARG A 243 -9.83 -27.38 -7.49
CA ARG A 243 -10.59 -26.53 -6.56
C ARG A 243 -9.90 -26.39 -5.21
N HIS A 244 -10.08 -25.25 -4.56
CA HIS A 244 -9.79 -25.11 -3.13
C HIS A 244 -10.72 -25.96 -2.27
N GLN A 245 -10.19 -26.43 -1.13
CA GLN A 245 -10.94 -27.12 -0.09
C GLN A 245 -10.33 -26.76 1.27
N PRO A 246 -11.12 -26.76 2.37
CA PRO A 246 -10.58 -26.61 3.71
C PRO A 246 -9.52 -27.68 3.99
N THR A 247 -8.39 -27.26 4.55
CA THR A 247 -7.28 -28.15 4.91
C THR A 247 -6.69 -27.72 6.25
N VAL A 248 -6.05 -28.68 6.93
CA VAL A 248 -5.27 -28.43 8.12
C VAL A 248 -3.88 -27.95 7.70
N ALA A 249 -3.35 -26.94 8.39
CA ALA A 249 -2.00 -26.45 8.17
C ALA A 249 -0.97 -27.56 8.42
N ARG A 250 0.05 -27.65 7.56
CA ARG A 250 1.12 -28.63 7.64
C ARG A 250 2.45 -27.96 7.31
N SER A 251 3.51 -28.36 8.02
CA SER A 251 4.88 -27.93 7.71
C SER A 251 5.39 -28.54 6.41
N ALA A 252 6.44 -27.94 5.85
CA ALA A 252 7.08 -28.46 4.65
C ALA A 252 7.58 -29.90 4.87
N CYS A 253 7.30 -30.77 3.90
CA CYS A 253 7.65 -32.19 3.97
C CYS A 253 9.02 -32.52 3.35
N VAL A 254 9.76 -31.51 2.92
CA VAL A 254 11.08 -31.63 2.29
C VAL A 254 12.07 -30.84 3.11
N ASP A 255 13.15 -31.51 3.52
CA ASP A 255 14.31 -30.89 4.16
C ASP A 255 15.11 -30.11 3.10
N LEU A 256 15.42 -28.86 3.38
CA LEU A 256 16.19 -28.01 2.45
C LEU A 256 17.67 -28.40 2.38
N GLU A 257 18.26 -28.92 3.44
CA GLU A 257 19.67 -29.27 3.54
C GLU A 257 19.94 -30.69 3.06
N HIS A 258 19.12 -31.65 3.49
CA HIS A 258 19.32 -33.07 3.25
C HIS A 258 18.36 -33.68 2.23
N GLY A 259 17.48 -32.85 1.64
CA GLY A 259 16.47 -33.30 0.68
C GLY A 259 17.02 -33.68 -0.70
N PRO A 260 16.20 -34.32 -1.55
CA PRO A 260 16.61 -34.72 -2.89
C PRO A 260 16.98 -33.52 -3.77
N ALA A 261 18.16 -33.57 -4.40
CA ALA A 261 18.63 -32.54 -5.34
C ALA A 261 18.09 -32.69 -6.78
N THR A 262 17.14 -33.60 -7.01
CA THR A 262 16.55 -33.84 -8.34
C THR A 262 15.04 -33.67 -8.30
N ILE A 263 14.45 -33.19 -9.39
CA ILE A 263 13.00 -33.03 -9.51
C ILE A 263 12.27 -34.36 -9.35
N ARG A 264 12.85 -35.45 -9.88
CA ARG A 264 12.29 -36.79 -9.70
C ARG A 264 12.26 -37.17 -8.22
N GLY A 265 13.36 -36.97 -7.50
CA GLY A 265 13.44 -37.28 -6.07
C GLY A 265 12.48 -36.44 -5.24
N LEU A 266 12.43 -35.13 -5.49
CA LEU A 266 11.49 -34.22 -4.81
C LEU A 266 10.04 -34.67 -4.99
N PHE A 267 9.63 -34.96 -6.24
CA PHE A 267 8.26 -35.41 -6.49
C PHE A 267 7.97 -36.83 -6.01
N GLN A 268 8.98 -37.70 -5.87
CA GLN A 268 8.81 -39.00 -5.22
C GLN A 268 8.51 -38.81 -3.72
N GLN A 269 9.28 -37.96 -3.04
CA GLN A 269 9.05 -37.63 -1.63
C GLN A 269 7.70 -36.96 -1.42
N ILE A 270 7.35 -35.95 -2.23
CA ILE A 270 6.03 -35.29 -2.15
C ILE A 270 4.89 -36.31 -2.31
N ARG A 271 5.02 -37.28 -3.22
CA ARG A 271 4.01 -38.34 -3.41
C ARG A 271 3.95 -39.31 -2.23
N GLN A 272 5.08 -39.65 -1.60
CA GLN A 272 5.10 -40.48 -0.39
C GLN A 272 4.39 -39.75 0.76
N GLU A 273 4.63 -38.45 0.89
CA GLU A 273 4.01 -37.59 1.89
C GLU A 273 2.50 -37.42 1.67
N ILE A 274 2.07 -37.30 0.41
CA ILE A 274 0.63 -37.32 0.08
C ILE A 274 -0.01 -38.65 0.48
N LYS A 275 0.66 -39.78 0.24
CA LYS A 275 0.14 -41.10 0.66
C LYS A 275 0.08 -41.22 2.18
N ALA A 276 1.09 -40.76 2.90
CA ALA A 276 1.12 -40.76 4.36
C ALA A 276 0.04 -39.86 4.95
N ALA A 277 -0.15 -38.66 4.39
CA ALA A 277 -1.23 -37.74 4.75
C ALA A 277 -2.61 -38.40 4.55
N ALA A 278 -2.82 -39.07 3.42
CA ALA A 278 -4.07 -39.78 3.15
C ALA A 278 -4.36 -40.91 4.16
N CYS A 279 -3.33 -41.65 4.60
CA CYS A 279 -3.48 -42.67 5.65
C CYS A 279 -3.93 -42.08 7.00
N ASN A 280 -3.63 -40.80 7.24
CA ASN A 280 -4.04 -40.05 8.43
C ASN A 280 -5.30 -39.20 8.20
N GLY A 281 -6.06 -39.45 7.13
CA GLY A 281 -7.28 -38.71 6.80
C GLY A 281 -7.06 -37.27 6.34
N GLN A 282 -5.84 -36.89 5.96
CA GLN A 282 -5.50 -35.55 5.48
C GLN A 282 -5.49 -35.47 3.95
N ASP A 283 -5.98 -34.36 3.41
CA ASP A 283 -6.02 -34.12 1.95
C ASP A 283 -4.64 -33.69 1.41
N TRP A 284 -4.33 -34.09 0.16
CA TRP A 284 -3.06 -33.79 -0.52
C TRP A 284 -2.76 -32.29 -0.61
N ARG A 285 -3.79 -31.44 -0.59
CA ARG A 285 -3.64 -29.98 -0.63
C ARG A 285 -2.84 -29.46 0.56
N SER A 286 -3.00 -30.06 1.74
CA SER A 286 -2.22 -29.67 2.93
C SER A 286 -0.72 -29.86 2.71
N VAL A 287 -0.32 -30.95 2.02
CA VAL A 287 1.08 -31.24 1.69
C VAL A 287 1.61 -30.22 0.69
N VAL A 288 0.86 -29.92 -0.37
CA VAL A 288 1.26 -28.91 -1.37
C VAL A 288 1.34 -27.51 -0.76
N ASP A 289 0.40 -27.15 0.11
CA ASP A 289 0.37 -25.84 0.76
C ASP A 289 1.52 -25.70 1.77
N GLY A 290 1.92 -26.79 2.43
CA GLY A 290 3.08 -26.84 3.32
C GLY A 290 4.43 -26.62 2.62
N LEU A 291 4.54 -26.88 1.31
CA LEU A 291 5.77 -26.61 0.54
C LEU A 291 5.98 -25.11 0.27
N ARG A 292 4.91 -24.30 0.33
CA ARG A 292 4.93 -22.91 -0.11
C ARG A 292 6.05 -22.07 0.51
N PRO A 293 6.30 -22.10 1.84
CA PRO A 293 7.33 -21.28 2.46
C PRO A 293 8.75 -21.58 1.94
N ILE A 294 8.98 -22.77 1.38
CA ILE A 294 10.30 -23.23 0.93
C ILE A 294 10.43 -23.37 -0.59
N THR A 295 9.37 -23.13 -1.37
CA THR A 295 9.37 -23.34 -2.82
C THR A 295 10.49 -22.57 -3.53
N GLN A 296 10.75 -21.31 -3.14
CA GLN A 296 11.81 -20.51 -3.75
C GLN A 296 13.20 -21.03 -3.41
N SER A 297 13.43 -21.41 -2.15
CA SER A 297 14.69 -22.00 -1.72
C SER A 297 14.96 -23.34 -2.41
N LEU A 298 13.93 -24.19 -2.55
CA LEU A 298 14.03 -25.43 -3.33
C LEU A 298 14.39 -25.13 -4.78
N TRP A 299 13.73 -24.15 -5.40
CA TRP A 299 14.01 -23.77 -6.78
C TRP A 299 15.45 -23.30 -6.98
N GLN A 300 15.96 -22.44 -6.10
CA GLN A 300 17.31 -21.90 -6.17
C GLN A 300 18.39 -22.97 -5.97
N LYS A 301 18.12 -24.00 -5.15
CA LYS A 301 19.05 -25.11 -4.92
C LYS A 301 19.10 -26.10 -6.08
N LEU A 302 18.10 -26.14 -6.96
CA LEU A 302 18.08 -27.08 -8.08
C LEU A 302 19.11 -26.68 -9.14
N PRO A 303 19.91 -27.66 -9.64
CA PRO A 303 20.74 -27.43 -10.81
C PRO A 303 19.91 -26.95 -12.00
N LEU A 304 20.50 -26.13 -12.88
CA LEU A 304 19.82 -25.59 -14.06
C LEU A 304 19.16 -26.67 -14.92
N THR A 305 19.81 -27.83 -15.09
CA THR A 305 19.26 -28.98 -15.81
C THR A 305 17.96 -29.51 -15.18
N GLU A 306 17.88 -29.50 -13.84
CA GLU A 306 16.70 -29.92 -13.10
C GLU A 306 15.59 -28.87 -13.15
N GLN A 307 15.92 -27.57 -13.08
CA GLN A 307 14.96 -26.49 -13.33
C GLN A 307 14.36 -26.60 -14.73
N GLN A 308 15.18 -26.85 -15.76
CA GLN A 308 14.71 -27.10 -17.14
C GLN A 308 13.80 -28.33 -17.22
N ARG A 309 14.13 -29.42 -16.52
CA ARG A 309 13.29 -30.63 -16.45
C ARG A 309 11.95 -30.34 -15.78
N PHE A 310 11.94 -29.54 -14.70
CA PHE A 310 10.70 -29.10 -14.04
C PHE A 310 9.81 -28.34 -15.03
N LEU A 311 10.34 -27.33 -15.72
CA LEU A 311 9.58 -26.53 -16.67
C LEU A 311 9.01 -27.37 -17.81
N ARG A 312 9.76 -28.37 -18.28
CA ARG A 312 9.37 -29.24 -19.40
C ARG A 312 8.32 -30.28 -19.02
N HIS A 313 8.45 -30.91 -17.85
CA HIS A 313 7.70 -32.12 -17.51
C HIS A 313 6.71 -31.95 -16.36
N VAL A 314 6.96 -31.00 -15.46
CA VAL A 314 6.26 -30.93 -14.17
C VAL A 314 5.42 -29.68 -14.04
N LYS A 315 5.86 -28.54 -14.59
CA LYS A 315 5.20 -27.23 -14.49
C LYS A 315 3.69 -27.30 -14.64
N SER A 316 3.17 -27.90 -15.72
CA SER A 316 1.71 -27.95 -15.96
C SER A 316 0.94 -28.72 -14.90
N TYR A 317 1.53 -29.76 -14.30
CA TYR A 317 0.92 -30.49 -13.19
C TYR A 317 1.00 -29.67 -11.91
N TRP A 318 2.15 -29.06 -11.65
CA TRP A 318 2.32 -28.17 -10.49
C TRP A 318 1.32 -27.01 -10.52
N GLU A 319 1.21 -26.31 -11.64
CA GLU A 319 0.33 -25.15 -11.80
C GLU A 319 -1.13 -25.47 -11.48
N VAL A 320 -1.68 -26.60 -11.94
CA VAL A 320 -3.09 -26.93 -11.66
C VAL A 320 -3.34 -27.35 -10.20
N HIS A 321 -2.33 -27.89 -9.50
CA HIS A 321 -2.46 -28.28 -8.10
C HIS A 321 -2.22 -27.09 -7.16
N ARG A 322 -1.36 -26.15 -7.56
CA ARG A 322 -0.92 -25.00 -6.76
C ARG A 322 -1.79 -23.76 -6.97
N HIS A 323 -2.13 -23.46 -8.22
CA HIS A 323 -2.94 -22.31 -8.60
C HIS A 323 -4.38 -22.78 -8.81
N ARG A 324 -5.03 -23.04 -7.69
CA ARG A 324 -6.41 -23.57 -7.60
C ARG A 324 -7.45 -22.50 -7.90
N ILE A 325 -8.68 -22.91 -8.18
CA ILE A 325 -9.85 -22.02 -8.34
C ILE A 325 -10.74 -22.03 -7.10
N ALA A 326 -11.48 -20.94 -6.90
CA ALA A 326 -12.50 -20.82 -5.87
C ALA A 326 -13.59 -21.90 -6.06
N PRO A 327 -14.18 -22.46 -4.97
CA PRO A 327 -15.22 -23.48 -5.08
C PRO A 327 -16.40 -23.08 -5.96
N GLU A 328 -16.81 -21.81 -5.90
CA GLU A 328 -17.91 -21.23 -6.68
C GLU A 328 -17.63 -21.29 -8.19
N VAL A 329 -16.40 -20.95 -8.58
CA VAL A 329 -15.94 -21.05 -9.98
C VAL A 329 -15.90 -22.52 -10.42
N ALA A 330 -15.42 -23.41 -9.56
CA ALA A 330 -15.35 -24.84 -9.85
C ALA A 330 -16.75 -25.45 -10.07
N ASN A 331 -17.75 -25.03 -9.29
CA ASN A 331 -19.13 -25.51 -9.45
C ASN A 331 -19.73 -25.14 -10.81
N VAL A 332 -19.46 -23.93 -11.31
CA VAL A 332 -19.91 -23.52 -12.65
C VAL A 332 -19.22 -24.35 -13.74
N LEU A 333 -17.91 -24.58 -13.62
CA LEU A 333 -17.17 -25.42 -14.56
C LEU A 333 -17.72 -26.85 -14.58
N ASP A 334 -17.95 -27.45 -13.41
CA ASP A 334 -18.52 -28.81 -13.30
C ASP A 334 -19.90 -28.89 -13.93
N GLN A 335 -20.78 -27.91 -13.66
CA GLN A 335 -22.13 -27.87 -14.23
C GLN A 335 -22.08 -27.85 -15.77
N LEU A 336 -21.22 -27.01 -16.34
CA LEU A 336 -21.08 -26.89 -17.80
C LEU A 336 -20.42 -28.13 -18.42
N ILE A 337 -19.51 -28.80 -17.71
CA ILE A 337 -18.93 -30.06 -18.17
C ILE A 337 -19.98 -31.17 -18.15
N GLN A 338 -20.77 -31.27 -17.08
CA GLN A 338 -21.81 -32.28 -16.92
C GLN A 338 -22.95 -32.11 -17.93
N SER A 339 -23.31 -30.88 -18.27
CA SER A 339 -24.30 -30.60 -19.32
C SER A 339 -23.78 -30.86 -20.74
N GLY A 340 -22.48 -31.09 -20.90
CA GLY A 340 -21.82 -31.21 -22.20
C GLY A 340 -21.61 -29.88 -22.92
N GLN A 341 -21.92 -28.74 -22.29
CA GLN A 341 -21.71 -27.43 -22.88
C GLN A 341 -20.22 -27.05 -22.90
N LEU A 342 -19.47 -27.34 -21.84
CA LEU A 342 -18.01 -27.18 -21.78
C LEU A 342 -17.33 -28.52 -22.06
N ILE A 343 -16.71 -28.63 -23.23
CA ILE A 343 -15.98 -29.82 -23.67
C ILE A 343 -14.49 -29.49 -23.68
N HIS A 344 -13.69 -30.19 -22.88
CA HIS A 344 -12.25 -29.97 -22.85
C HIS A 344 -11.47 -31.14 -23.44
N TYR A 345 -10.42 -30.83 -24.20
CA TYR A 345 -9.58 -31.82 -24.85
C TYR A 345 -8.11 -31.68 -24.45
N ALA A 346 -7.48 -32.83 -24.22
CA ALA A 346 -6.03 -32.97 -24.23
C ALA A 346 -5.56 -33.17 -25.68
N GLY A 347 -4.80 -32.23 -26.24
CA GLY A 347 -4.36 -32.32 -27.63
C GLY A 347 -3.58 -31.12 -28.15
N ARG A 348 -3.31 -31.11 -29.46
CA ARG A 348 -2.68 -29.99 -30.16
C ARG A 348 -3.49 -29.64 -31.41
N ILE A 349 -3.86 -28.37 -31.52
CA ILE A 349 -4.43 -27.82 -32.76
C ILE A 349 -3.41 -28.07 -33.88
N GLN A 350 -3.84 -28.70 -34.97
CA GLN A 350 -3.01 -28.96 -36.14
C GLN A 350 -3.25 -27.93 -37.23
N SER A 351 -4.52 -27.61 -37.48
CA SER A 351 -4.92 -26.62 -38.46
C SER A 351 -6.16 -25.88 -38.00
N CYS A 352 -6.28 -24.67 -38.53
CA CYS A 352 -7.42 -23.80 -38.42
C CYS A 352 -7.74 -23.37 -39.85
N GLN A 353 -9.00 -23.39 -40.27
CA GLN A 353 -9.41 -22.98 -41.62
C GLN A 353 -10.76 -22.29 -41.55
N PRO A 354 -10.87 -21.01 -41.97
CA PRO A 354 -12.17 -20.39 -42.16
C PRO A 354 -13.00 -21.19 -43.17
N LEU A 355 -14.30 -21.34 -42.91
CA LEU A 355 -15.21 -21.92 -43.89
C LEU A 355 -15.37 -20.96 -45.07
N ASN A 356 -15.28 -21.50 -46.29
CA ASN A 356 -15.67 -20.76 -47.50
C ASN A 356 -17.20 -20.60 -47.51
N GLN A 357 -17.67 -19.38 -47.84
CA GLN A 357 -19.07 -18.96 -47.74
C GLN A 357 -20.08 -19.91 -48.42
N PRO A 358 -21.27 -20.13 -47.85
CA PRO A 358 -22.49 -20.38 -48.61
C PRO A 358 -23.25 -19.07 -48.87
N GLU A 359 -23.91 -18.97 -50.03
CA GLU A 359 -24.64 -17.76 -50.50
C GLU A 359 -25.76 -17.28 -49.55
N HIS A 360 -26.21 -18.10 -48.58
CA HIS A 360 -27.30 -17.76 -47.66
C HIS A 360 -27.10 -18.34 -46.23
N GLY A 361 -26.04 -17.97 -45.51
CA GLY A 361 -25.85 -18.35 -44.08
C GLY A 361 -25.02 -17.35 -43.26
N PRO A 362 -25.08 -17.37 -41.92
CA PRO A 362 -24.36 -16.40 -41.09
C PRO A 362 -22.83 -16.53 -41.26
N GLU A 363 -22.15 -15.38 -41.27
CA GLU A 363 -20.89 -15.16 -41.99
C GLU A 363 -19.60 -15.85 -41.48
N HIS A 364 -19.57 -16.58 -40.35
CA HIS A 364 -18.30 -16.75 -39.61
C HIS A 364 -18.07 -18.10 -38.91
N GLY A 365 -17.88 -19.19 -39.65
CA GLY A 365 -17.42 -20.47 -39.07
C GLY A 365 -15.95 -20.78 -39.34
N ILE A 366 -15.25 -21.33 -38.35
CA ILE A 366 -13.82 -21.69 -38.42
C ILE A 366 -13.68 -23.17 -38.08
N ASN A 367 -13.20 -23.97 -39.02
CA ASN A 367 -12.89 -25.38 -38.77
C ASN A 367 -11.57 -25.51 -38.01
N ILE A 368 -11.64 -26.18 -36.87
CA ILE A 368 -10.50 -26.50 -36.01
C ILE A 368 -10.24 -27.98 -36.10
N THR A 369 -9.04 -28.36 -36.53
CA THR A 369 -8.59 -29.75 -36.49
C THR A 369 -7.64 -29.94 -35.30
N LEU A 370 -8.03 -30.83 -34.41
CA LEU A 370 -7.32 -31.14 -33.17
C LEU A 370 -6.80 -32.58 -33.21
N ARG A 371 -5.50 -32.77 -32.98
CA ARG A 371 -4.95 -34.11 -32.70
C ARG A 371 -5.01 -34.38 -31.20
N LEU A 372 -5.68 -35.46 -30.82
CA LEU A 372 -5.83 -35.88 -29.42
C LEU A 372 -4.48 -36.34 -28.85
N ARG A 373 -4.26 -36.09 -27.57
CA ARG A 373 -3.02 -36.43 -26.87
C ARG A 373 -2.91 -37.94 -26.74
N GLY A 374 -1.73 -38.48 -27.05
CA GLY A 374 -1.44 -39.91 -26.87
C GLY A 374 -2.03 -40.81 -27.95
N THR A 375 -2.69 -40.24 -28.96
CA THR A 375 -3.27 -40.99 -30.09
C THR A 375 -2.88 -40.33 -31.42
N SER A 376 -3.10 -41.04 -32.53
CA SER A 376 -3.03 -40.48 -33.89
C SER A 376 -4.38 -39.90 -34.34
N GLN A 377 -5.43 -40.02 -33.51
CA GLN A 377 -6.78 -39.60 -33.86
C GLN A 377 -6.88 -38.07 -33.92
N THR A 378 -7.54 -37.60 -34.98
CA THR A 378 -7.89 -36.20 -35.17
C THR A 378 -9.40 -36.02 -35.07
N ILE A 379 -9.83 -34.94 -34.43
CA ILE A 379 -11.22 -34.49 -34.43
C ILE A 379 -11.29 -33.13 -35.10
N THR A 380 -12.40 -32.86 -35.78
CA THR A 380 -12.66 -31.56 -36.41
C THR A 380 -14.01 -31.05 -35.93
N PHE A 381 -14.06 -29.77 -35.57
CA PHE A 381 -15.28 -29.07 -35.19
C PHE A 381 -15.21 -27.60 -35.63
N THR A 382 -16.37 -26.98 -35.79
CA THR A 382 -16.49 -25.59 -36.23
C THR A 382 -16.76 -24.67 -35.05
N VAL A 383 -16.12 -23.49 -35.03
CA VAL A 383 -16.32 -22.45 -34.02
C VAL A 383 -16.47 -21.07 -34.66
N ASP A 384 -17.19 -20.17 -33.99
CA ASP A 384 -17.39 -18.78 -34.40
C ASP A 384 -16.42 -17.81 -33.71
N ARG A 385 -15.82 -18.26 -32.60
CA ARG A 385 -14.87 -17.48 -31.79
C ARG A 385 -13.70 -18.34 -31.33
N ILE A 386 -12.51 -17.75 -31.38
CA ILE A 386 -11.31 -18.29 -30.74
C ILE A 386 -10.82 -17.27 -29.70
N ILE A 387 -10.59 -17.72 -28.46
CA ILE A 387 -10.05 -16.90 -27.39
C ILE A 387 -8.73 -17.51 -26.91
N ASN A 388 -7.66 -16.73 -26.97
CA ASN A 388 -6.36 -17.14 -26.47
C ASN A 388 -6.31 -17.05 -24.94
N CYS A 389 -6.26 -18.21 -24.29
CA CYS A 389 -6.17 -18.40 -22.84
C CYS A 389 -4.82 -19.04 -22.43
N THR A 390 -3.77 -18.90 -23.24
CA THR A 390 -2.45 -19.52 -22.99
C THR A 390 -1.64 -18.81 -21.90
N GLY A 391 -2.19 -17.77 -21.27
CA GLY A 391 -1.62 -17.07 -20.13
C GLY A 391 -0.64 -15.98 -20.53
N ALA A 392 0.41 -15.81 -19.73
CA ALA A 392 1.43 -14.79 -19.92
C ALA A 392 2.60 -15.30 -20.77
N ASP A 393 3.14 -14.45 -21.64
CA ASP A 393 4.49 -14.64 -22.16
C ASP A 393 5.48 -14.38 -21.04
N CYS A 394 6.44 -15.28 -20.93
CA CYS A 394 7.54 -15.16 -20.00
C CYS A 394 8.88 -15.35 -20.70
N ASP A 395 8.94 -15.62 -22.02
CA ASP A 395 10.21 -15.74 -22.74
C ASP A 395 10.77 -14.35 -23.07
N TYR A 396 11.64 -13.83 -22.19
CA TYR A 396 12.22 -12.49 -22.32
C TYR A 396 13.12 -12.32 -23.54
N ARG A 397 13.42 -13.39 -24.29
CA ARG A 397 14.11 -13.29 -25.59
C ARG A 397 13.18 -12.89 -26.74
N ARG A 398 11.86 -12.96 -26.53
CA ARG A 398 10.83 -12.83 -27.57
C ARG A 398 9.77 -11.76 -27.27
N ILE A 399 9.85 -11.14 -26.10
CA ILE A 399 8.92 -10.07 -25.72
C ILE A 399 9.06 -8.90 -26.71
N GLN A 400 7.97 -8.58 -27.41
CA GLN A 400 7.92 -7.49 -28.39
C GLN A 400 7.52 -6.13 -27.77
N HIS A 401 7.85 -5.92 -26.49
CA HIS A 401 7.52 -4.68 -25.79
C HIS A 401 8.62 -3.62 -26.04
N PRO A 402 8.29 -2.38 -26.47
CA PRO A 402 9.29 -1.35 -26.82
C PRO A 402 10.34 -1.13 -25.73
N LEU A 403 9.92 -0.99 -24.46
CA LEU A 403 10.84 -0.86 -23.32
C LEU A 403 11.86 -2.00 -23.23
N PHE A 404 11.43 -3.25 -23.39
CA PHE A 404 12.32 -4.40 -23.27
C PHE A 404 13.21 -4.55 -24.50
N ALA A 405 12.74 -4.16 -25.68
CA ALA A 405 13.56 -4.07 -26.88
C ALA A 405 14.68 -3.03 -26.70
N SER A 406 14.34 -1.83 -26.20
CA SER A 406 15.31 -0.78 -25.87
C SER A 406 16.32 -1.24 -24.80
N LEU A 407 15.85 -1.87 -23.72
CA LEU A 407 16.73 -2.40 -22.67
C LEU A 407 17.70 -3.47 -23.21
N GLN A 408 17.29 -4.30 -24.17
CA GLN A 408 18.17 -5.29 -24.82
C GLN A 408 19.17 -4.63 -25.76
N GLU A 409 18.72 -3.67 -26.57
CA GLU A 409 19.55 -2.92 -27.51
C GLU A 409 20.66 -2.16 -26.77
N HIS A 410 20.33 -1.50 -25.65
CA HIS A 410 21.29 -0.82 -24.78
C HIS A 410 22.02 -1.75 -23.80
N ARG A 411 21.84 -3.07 -23.92
CA ARG A 411 22.52 -4.09 -23.10
C ARG A 411 22.25 -3.98 -21.58
N LEU A 412 21.18 -3.30 -21.18
CA LEU A 412 20.83 -3.04 -19.77
C LEU A 412 20.15 -4.23 -19.07
N ILE A 413 19.77 -5.24 -19.84
CA ILE A 413 19.23 -6.50 -19.31
C ILE A 413 19.87 -7.69 -20.00
N ARG A 414 19.92 -8.81 -19.28
CA ARG A 414 20.19 -10.13 -19.85
C ARG A 414 19.03 -11.09 -19.55
N PRO A 415 18.42 -11.72 -20.57
CA PRO A 415 17.50 -12.82 -20.32
C PRO A 415 18.21 -13.94 -19.56
N SER A 416 17.55 -14.48 -18.54
CA SER A 416 18.10 -15.57 -17.74
C SER A 416 18.35 -16.83 -18.56
N ALA A 417 19.14 -17.77 -18.02
CA ALA A 417 19.43 -19.06 -18.67
C ALA A 417 18.17 -19.90 -18.98
N LEU A 418 17.07 -19.67 -18.26
CA LEU A 418 15.77 -20.30 -18.50
C LEU A 418 14.86 -19.48 -19.42
N ALA A 419 15.26 -18.25 -19.75
CA ALA A 419 14.52 -17.23 -20.47
C ALA A 419 13.18 -16.79 -19.87
N ILE A 420 12.72 -17.40 -18.77
CA ILE A 420 11.43 -17.09 -18.11
C ILE A 420 11.44 -15.83 -17.24
N GLY A 421 12.47 -15.00 -17.38
CA GLY A 421 12.80 -13.83 -16.57
C GLY A 421 14.12 -13.22 -17.05
N ILE A 422 14.50 -12.10 -16.45
CA ILE A 422 15.83 -11.49 -16.59
C ILE A 422 16.70 -11.82 -15.38
N ASP A 423 18.02 -11.73 -15.57
CA ASP A 423 18.95 -11.91 -14.46
C ASP A 423 18.87 -10.73 -13.49
N THR A 424 18.87 -11.05 -12.20
CA THR A 424 18.85 -10.06 -11.11
C THR A 424 19.71 -10.53 -9.96
N ASP A 425 20.27 -9.59 -9.22
CA ASP A 425 20.82 -9.89 -7.89
C ASP A 425 19.72 -10.20 -6.86
N ALA A 426 20.10 -10.60 -5.65
CA ALA A 426 19.21 -10.99 -4.56
C ALA A 426 18.26 -9.85 -4.14
N ASN A 427 18.74 -8.61 -4.15
CA ASN A 427 17.96 -7.40 -3.82
C ASN A 427 17.03 -6.94 -4.96
N GLY A 428 17.11 -7.56 -6.14
CA GLY A 428 16.30 -7.20 -7.31
C GLY A 428 16.95 -6.19 -8.25
N ALA A 429 18.22 -5.80 -8.02
CA ALA A 429 19.01 -5.07 -9.00
C ALA A 429 19.13 -5.89 -10.29
N VAL A 430 18.89 -5.25 -11.43
CA VAL A 430 18.93 -5.89 -12.74
C VAL A 430 20.38 -6.11 -13.16
N ILE A 431 20.67 -7.29 -13.72
CA ILE A 431 21.99 -7.62 -14.25
C ILE A 431 22.03 -7.31 -15.76
N ASP A 432 23.02 -6.51 -16.16
CA ASP A 432 23.26 -6.12 -17.54
C ASP A 432 23.80 -7.29 -18.40
N ALA A 433 23.98 -7.06 -19.69
CA ALA A 433 24.50 -8.09 -20.60
C ALA A 433 25.94 -8.54 -20.26
N ASP A 434 26.72 -7.67 -19.60
CA ASP A 434 28.11 -7.87 -19.21
C ASP A 434 28.24 -8.58 -17.85
N GLY A 435 27.13 -8.76 -17.13
CA GLY A 435 27.06 -9.47 -15.86
C GLY A 435 27.18 -8.58 -14.63
N ASN A 436 27.10 -7.26 -14.78
CA ASN A 436 27.16 -6.31 -13.66
C ASN A 436 25.77 -6.03 -13.12
N ALA A 437 25.63 -5.99 -11.80
CA ALA A 437 24.39 -5.54 -11.15
C ALA A 437 24.26 -4.03 -11.27
N SER A 438 23.09 -3.56 -11.70
CA SER A 438 22.81 -2.13 -11.84
C SER A 438 22.70 -1.44 -10.49
N SER A 439 23.26 -0.23 -10.37
CA SER A 439 23.07 0.63 -9.21
C SER A 439 21.76 1.40 -9.23
N TYR A 440 21.09 1.51 -10.40
CA TYR A 440 19.91 2.35 -10.60
C TYR A 440 18.69 1.60 -11.14
N LEU A 441 18.84 0.43 -11.77
CA LEU A 441 17.74 -0.31 -12.38
C LEU A 441 17.40 -1.56 -11.56
N TYR A 442 16.15 -1.64 -11.11
CA TYR A 442 15.65 -2.71 -10.25
C TYR A 442 14.38 -3.33 -10.84
N THR A 443 14.03 -4.54 -10.42
CA THR A 443 12.77 -5.18 -10.79
C THR A 443 12.24 -6.09 -9.69
N LEU A 444 10.98 -6.50 -9.83
CA LEU A 444 10.29 -7.44 -8.95
C LEU A 444 9.21 -8.22 -9.73
N GLY A 445 8.68 -9.26 -9.10
CA GLY A 445 7.60 -10.05 -9.70
C GLY A 445 8.06 -10.86 -10.90
N THR A 446 7.23 -10.95 -11.95
CA THR A 446 7.42 -11.88 -13.08
C THR A 446 8.80 -11.81 -13.73
N ALA A 447 9.42 -10.62 -13.78
CA ALA A 447 10.77 -10.47 -14.33
C ALA A 447 11.83 -11.29 -13.58
N ARG A 448 11.61 -11.56 -12.29
CA ARG A 448 12.48 -12.39 -11.44
C ARG A 448 12.12 -13.87 -11.45
N LYS A 449 11.19 -14.33 -12.29
CA LYS A 449 10.64 -15.71 -12.21
C LYS A 449 11.66 -16.80 -12.43
N ALA A 450 12.77 -16.48 -13.10
CA ALA A 450 13.89 -17.41 -13.26
C ALA A 450 14.68 -17.62 -11.95
N SER A 451 14.88 -16.59 -11.13
CA SER A 451 15.57 -16.70 -9.84
C SER A 451 14.63 -17.04 -8.68
N LEU A 452 13.39 -16.57 -8.74
CA LEU A 452 12.36 -16.74 -7.73
C LEU A 452 11.11 -17.38 -8.35
N TRP A 453 11.01 -18.71 -8.32
CA TRP A 453 9.81 -19.39 -8.78
C TRP A 453 8.56 -18.94 -7.98
N GLU A 454 7.39 -18.95 -8.62
CA GLU A 454 6.11 -18.44 -8.05
C GLU A 454 6.05 -16.95 -7.71
N THR A 455 6.97 -16.13 -8.23
CA THR A 455 6.95 -14.65 -8.10
C THR A 455 5.83 -13.96 -8.91
N THR A 456 4.62 -14.49 -8.86
CA THR A 456 3.43 -14.00 -9.56
C THR A 456 2.23 -13.83 -8.64
N ALA A 457 2.29 -14.33 -7.40
CA ALA A 457 1.21 -14.27 -6.43
C ALA A 457 1.47 -13.19 -5.37
N VAL A 458 0.39 -12.57 -4.90
CA VAL A 458 0.43 -11.45 -3.94
C VAL A 458 1.29 -11.72 -2.71
N PRO A 459 1.22 -12.89 -2.04
CA PRO A 459 1.99 -13.10 -0.82
C PRO A 459 3.50 -13.04 -1.01
N GLU A 460 3.98 -13.41 -2.19
CA GLU A 460 5.38 -13.32 -2.59
C GLU A 460 5.71 -11.90 -3.11
N LEU A 461 4.80 -11.29 -3.87
CA LEU A 461 4.99 -9.94 -4.42
C LEU A 461 5.03 -8.84 -3.35
N ARG A 462 4.22 -8.95 -2.28
CA ARG A 462 4.19 -7.95 -1.20
C ARG A 462 5.50 -7.90 -0.41
N VAL A 463 6.14 -9.06 -0.21
CA VAL A 463 7.45 -9.15 0.46
C VAL A 463 8.50 -8.49 -0.43
N GLN A 464 8.54 -8.84 -1.71
CA GLN A 464 9.46 -8.21 -2.67
C GLN A 464 9.27 -6.70 -2.79
N ALA A 465 8.02 -6.21 -2.79
CA ALA A 465 7.75 -4.78 -2.86
C ALA A 465 8.27 -4.03 -1.62
N GLN A 466 8.05 -4.59 -0.42
CA GLN A 466 8.56 -4.04 0.83
C GLN A 466 10.08 -4.03 0.87
N ASP A 467 10.71 -5.17 0.56
CA ASP A 467 12.17 -5.32 0.62
C ASP A 467 12.88 -4.46 -0.42
N LEU A 468 12.35 -4.39 -1.65
CA LEU A 468 12.91 -3.54 -2.69
C LEU A 468 12.78 -2.06 -2.35
N ALA A 469 11.66 -1.62 -1.76
CA ALA A 469 11.54 -0.24 -1.31
C ALA A 469 12.57 0.09 -0.21
N LYS A 470 12.79 -0.81 0.76
CA LYS A 470 13.84 -0.66 1.79
C LYS A 470 15.23 -0.54 1.16
N GLU A 471 15.57 -1.43 0.23
CA GLU A 471 16.84 -1.42 -0.50
C GLU A 471 17.06 -0.08 -1.23
N ILE A 472 16.04 0.38 -1.96
CA ILE A 472 16.11 1.65 -2.70
C ILE A 472 16.38 2.80 -1.73
N LEU A 473 15.63 2.92 -0.64
CA LEU A 473 15.81 3.98 0.36
C LEU A 473 17.20 3.95 1.00
N GLN A 474 17.70 2.76 1.34
CA GLN A 474 19.07 2.61 1.89
C GLN A 474 20.14 3.05 0.87
N SER A 475 19.99 2.66 -0.40
CA SER A 475 20.93 3.05 -1.46
C SER A 475 20.95 4.55 -1.73
N LEU A 476 19.81 5.23 -1.53
CA LEU A 476 19.69 6.68 -1.66
C LEU A 476 20.33 7.42 -0.47
N ALA A 477 20.22 6.86 0.74
CA ALA A 477 20.85 7.40 1.93
C ALA A 477 22.39 7.31 1.90
N GLY A 478 22.94 6.25 1.29
CA GLY A 478 24.39 6.06 1.11
C GLY A 478 25.07 7.02 0.11
N SER A 479 24.31 7.90 -0.54
CA SER A 479 24.82 8.88 -1.53
C SER A 479 25.17 10.26 -0.93
N ILE A 480 25.11 10.39 0.41
CA ILE A 480 25.61 11.57 1.14
C ILE A 480 27.03 11.24 1.61
N PRO A 481 28.09 11.93 1.14
CA PRO A 481 29.43 11.66 1.61
C PRO A 481 29.57 12.15 3.04
N VAL A 482 29.50 11.24 4.01
CA VAL A 482 29.96 11.48 5.37
C VAL A 482 31.30 10.75 5.50
N ALA A 483 32.38 11.52 5.59
CA ALA A 483 33.70 11.00 5.91
C ALA A 483 33.65 10.33 7.30
N LEU A 484 34.01 9.05 7.38
CA LEU A 484 34.07 8.30 8.62
C LEU A 484 35.36 8.63 9.39
N PRO A 485 35.30 9.02 10.68
CA PRO A 485 36.48 9.12 11.53
C PRO A 485 36.91 7.74 12.03
N ASN A 486 38.21 7.50 12.01
CA ASN A 486 38.87 6.28 12.49
C ASN A 486 39.08 6.35 14.02
N SER A 487 38.10 5.98 14.85
CA SER A 487 38.37 5.35 16.16
C SER A 487 37.08 4.95 16.92
N VAL A 488 37.15 3.81 17.62
CA VAL A 488 36.07 3.27 18.48
C VAL A 488 35.84 4.12 19.74
N SER A 489 36.71 5.09 20.03
CA SER A 489 36.56 6.01 21.17
C SER A 489 35.65 7.22 20.92
N GLU A 490 35.35 7.56 19.66
CA GLU A 490 34.43 8.66 19.33
C GLU A 490 32.97 8.21 19.15
N PHE A 491 32.71 6.89 19.07
CA PHE A 491 31.36 6.33 18.89
C PHE A 491 30.40 6.66 20.05
N ASN A 492 30.91 6.94 21.25
CA ASN A 492 30.10 7.33 22.40
C ASN A 492 29.77 8.83 22.46
N GLN A 493 30.24 9.66 21.51
CA GLN A 493 30.00 11.11 21.50
C GLN A 493 29.17 11.62 20.31
N LEU A 494 28.75 10.78 19.37
CA LEU A 494 27.98 11.18 18.17
C LEU A 494 26.68 10.40 17.94
N ALA A 495 26.14 9.72 18.96
CA ALA A 495 24.73 9.36 18.97
C ALA A 495 23.91 10.64 19.15
N GLN A 496 23.44 11.25 18.04
CA GLN A 496 22.36 12.22 18.16
C GLN A 496 21.18 11.49 18.79
N PRO A 497 20.68 11.95 19.94
CA PRO A 497 19.78 11.14 20.72
C PRO A 497 18.43 11.04 19.99
N MET A 498 18.03 9.80 19.66
CA MET A 498 16.80 9.52 18.93
C MET A 498 15.60 9.89 19.80
N TRP A 499 14.84 10.88 19.38
CA TRP A 499 13.55 11.22 19.96
C TRP A 499 12.43 10.83 19.00
N THR A 500 11.25 10.52 19.55
CA THR A 500 10.05 10.12 18.84
C THR A 500 9.00 11.23 18.93
N PHE A 501 8.28 11.47 17.83
CA PHE A 501 7.15 12.39 17.77
C PHE A 501 5.94 11.67 17.16
N ARG A 502 4.78 11.73 17.82
CA ARG A 502 3.51 11.25 17.26
C ARG A 502 2.42 12.28 17.47
N GLN A 503 1.58 12.45 16.46
CA GLN A 503 0.36 13.23 16.52
C GLN A 503 -0.83 12.26 16.63
N LEU A 504 -1.67 12.44 17.64
CA LEU A 504 -2.82 11.60 17.94
C LEU A 504 -4.07 12.48 17.86
N PHE A 505 -5.10 12.04 17.14
CA PHE A 505 -6.28 12.87 16.86
C PHE A 505 -7.52 12.37 17.60
N ASP A 506 -8.22 13.28 18.27
CA ASP A 506 -9.56 13.06 18.79
C ASP A 506 -10.62 13.57 17.80
N ARG A 507 -11.55 12.68 17.39
CA ARG A 507 -12.53 13.02 16.34
C ARG A 507 -13.69 13.86 16.85
N GLU A 508 -14.00 13.80 18.14
CA GLU A 508 -15.16 14.49 18.71
C GLU A 508 -14.86 15.99 18.88
N SER A 509 -13.72 16.31 19.47
CA SER A 509 -13.24 17.68 19.68
C SER A 509 -12.41 18.23 18.50
N CYS A 510 -12.00 17.35 17.56
CA CYS A 510 -11.03 17.67 16.51
C CYS A 510 -9.68 18.14 17.06
N THR A 511 -9.31 17.70 18.27
CA THR A 511 -8.08 18.07 18.98
C THR A 511 -6.93 17.15 18.58
N TYR A 512 -5.74 17.74 18.50
CA TYR A 512 -4.49 17.00 18.45
C TYR A 512 -3.83 16.89 19.82
N THR A 513 -3.58 15.65 20.24
CA THR A 513 -2.67 15.32 21.33
C THR A 513 -1.31 14.97 20.74
N TYR A 514 -0.22 15.52 21.28
CA TYR A 514 1.14 15.26 20.78
C TYR A 514 1.94 14.42 21.77
N LEU A 515 2.44 13.27 21.33
CA LEU A 515 3.41 12.46 22.08
C LEU A 515 4.82 12.82 21.62
N ILE A 516 5.63 13.29 22.56
CA ILE A 516 7.06 13.59 22.37
C ILE A 516 7.83 12.66 23.30
N ALA A 517 8.74 11.85 22.80
CA ALA A 517 9.47 10.90 23.62
C ALA A 517 10.96 10.87 23.35
N ASP A 518 11.75 10.59 24.37
CA ASP A 518 13.11 10.08 24.25
C ASP A 518 13.07 8.55 24.34
N THR A 519 14.22 7.91 24.47
CA THR A 519 14.42 6.45 24.50
C THR A 519 13.48 5.70 25.46
N HIS A 520 13.14 6.29 26.63
CA HIS A 520 12.31 5.63 27.66
C HIS A 520 11.24 6.52 28.30
N SER A 521 11.25 7.83 28.03
CA SER A 521 10.38 8.81 28.69
C SER A 521 9.59 9.60 27.66
N ALA A 522 8.33 9.89 27.97
CA ALA A 522 7.41 10.59 27.08
C ALA A 522 6.75 11.80 27.76
N ILE A 523 6.39 12.78 26.95
CA ILE A 523 5.51 13.90 27.26
C ILE A 523 4.31 13.82 26.34
N LEU A 524 3.11 14.01 26.89
CA LEU A 524 1.89 14.24 26.11
C LEU A 524 1.53 15.72 26.19
N VAL A 525 1.25 16.36 25.05
CA VAL A 525 0.76 17.74 24.99
C VAL A 525 -0.72 17.71 24.62
N ASP A 526 -1.55 18.40 25.39
CA ASP A 526 -3.02 18.49 25.24
C ASP A 526 -3.71 17.11 25.12
N PRO A 527 -3.57 16.21 26.12
CA PRO A 527 -4.29 14.93 26.13
C PRO A 527 -5.79 15.13 26.34
N VAL A 528 -6.63 14.32 25.69
CA VAL A 528 -8.10 14.37 25.83
C VAL A 528 -8.59 13.25 26.74
N LEU A 529 -9.50 13.55 27.69
CA LEU A 529 -9.96 12.60 28.71
C LEU A 529 -10.52 11.31 28.12
N GLU A 530 -11.35 11.41 27.09
CA GLU A 530 -11.96 10.27 26.40
C GLU A 530 -10.92 9.40 25.66
N GLN A 531 -9.70 9.91 25.45
CA GLN A 531 -8.61 9.23 24.74
C GLN A 531 -7.52 8.67 25.66
N VAL A 532 -7.67 8.73 26.98
CA VAL A 532 -6.65 8.26 27.93
C VAL A 532 -6.25 6.79 27.70
N GLU A 533 -7.21 5.91 27.39
CA GLU A 533 -6.89 4.49 27.13
C GLU A 533 -6.08 4.29 25.85
N ARG A 534 -6.37 5.08 24.80
CA ARG A 534 -5.56 5.13 23.58
C ARG A 534 -4.13 5.57 23.91
N ASP A 535 -3.99 6.63 24.70
CA ASP A 535 -2.68 7.21 25.03
C ASP A 535 -1.83 6.24 25.85
N LEU A 536 -2.43 5.58 26.84
CA LEU A 536 -1.78 4.53 27.62
C LEU A 536 -1.40 3.31 26.79
N GLN A 537 -2.23 2.93 25.81
CA GLN A 537 -1.88 1.84 24.89
C GLN A 537 -0.66 2.21 24.06
N VAL A 538 -0.61 3.41 23.48
CA VAL A 538 0.54 3.87 22.68
C VAL A 538 1.82 3.90 23.54
N LEU A 539 1.74 4.38 24.79
CA LEU A 539 2.88 4.37 25.71
C LEU A 539 3.38 2.93 25.99
N ARG A 540 2.46 1.97 26.22
CA ARG A 540 2.82 0.56 26.45
C ARG A 540 3.46 -0.09 25.23
N GLU A 541 2.88 0.09 24.04
CA GLU A 541 3.39 -0.47 22.78
C GLU A 541 4.80 0.05 22.46
N LEU A 542 5.10 1.29 22.85
CA LEU A 542 6.40 1.90 22.67
C LEU A 542 7.38 1.68 23.82
N GLY A 543 6.95 1.02 24.91
CA GLY A 543 7.78 0.82 26.10
C GLY A 543 8.18 2.12 26.80
N LEU A 544 7.31 3.14 26.76
CA LEU A 544 7.58 4.48 27.28
C LEU A 544 6.93 4.71 28.65
N SER A 545 7.64 5.38 29.54
CA SER A 545 7.09 5.92 30.79
C SER A 545 6.67 7.37 30.60
N LEU A 546 5.44 7.71 30.98
CA LEU A 546 4.95 9.09 30.86
C LEU A 546 5.56 9.96 31.96
N TYR A 547 6.39 10.92 31.54
CA TYR A 547 7.05 11.88 32.42
C TYR A 547 6.12 13.04 32.79
N ALA A 548 5.46 13.65 31.81
CA ALA A 548 4.54 14.76 32.05
C ALA A 548 3.43 14.86 31.00
N CYS A 549 2.29 15.43 31.40
CA CYS A 549 1.30 16.04 30.53
C CYS A 549 1.53 17.55 30.52
N LEU A 550 1.67 18.13 29.33
CA LEU A 550 1.79 19.57 29.10
C LEU A 550 0.48 20.09 28.52
N GLU A 551 -0.02 21.21 29.02
CA GLU A 551 -1.17 21.91 28.44
C GLU A 551 -0.70 23.16 27.69
N THR A 552 -1.30 23.48 26.55
CA THR A 552 -1.10 24.75 25.85
C THR A 552 -1.95 25.85 26.45
N HIS A 553 -3.15 25.53 26.95
CA HIS A 553 -4.07 26.47 27.60
C HIS A 553 -5.16 25.73 28.38
N LEU A 554 -6.06 26.48 29.02
CA LEU A 554 -7.27 25.92 29.62
C LEU A 554 -8.32 25.67 28.53
N HIS A 555 -8.52 24.42 28.12
CA HIS A 555 -9.41 24.04 27.02
C HIS A 555 -10.90 24.22 27.39
N ALA A 556 -11.73 24.65 26.44
CA ALA A 556 -13.17 24.83 26.62
C ALA A 556 -14.02 23.85 25.79
N ASP A 557 -13.42 23.18 24.83
CA ASP A 557 -14.05 22.30 23.86
C ASP A 557 -13.96 20.82 24.28
N HIS A 558 -12.99 20.46 25.12
CA HIS A 558 -12.82 19.11 25.69
C HIS A 558 -12.29 19.15 27.14
N ILE A 559 -12.42 18.05 27.87
CA ILE A 559 -11.80 17.88 29.20
C ILE A 559 -10.42 17.27 28.99
N THR A 560 -9.38 17.83 29.60
CA THR A 560 -8.03 17.25 29.50
C THR A 560 -7.96 15.88 30.19
N GLY A 561 -7.20 14.96 29.60
CA GLY A 561 -6.85 13.67 30.18
C GLY A 561 -5.75 13.72 31.24
N ALA A 562 -5.14 14.89 31.47
CA ALA A 562 -3.95 15.05 32.31
C ALA A 562 -4.12 14.52 33.75
N HIS A 563 -5.21 14.87 34.44
CA HIS A 563 -5.47 14.35 35.79
C HIS A 563 -5.57 12.81 35.80
N ARG A 564 -6.30 12.22 34.86
CA ARG A 564 -6.48 10.76 34.80
C ARG A 564 -5.16 10.05 34.48
N LEU A 565 -4.37 10.58 33.55
CA LEU A 565 -3.05 10.06 33.21
C LEU A 565 -2.09 10.16 34.41
N ARG A 566 -2.12 11.24 35.17
CA ARG A 566 -1.36 11.37 36.43
C ARG A 566 -1.74 10.28 37.43
N ILE A 567 -3.02 10.04 37.66
CA ILE A 567 -3.47 8.98 38.58
C ILE A 567 -2.99 7.59 38.14
N LEU A 568 -2.98 7.31 36.83
CA LEU A 568 -2.63 5.99 36.29
C LEU A 568 -1.13 5.76 36.11
N THR A 569 -0.33 6.82 35.93
CA THR A 569 1.09 6.72 35.57
C THR A 569 2.04 7.39 36.55
N GLY A 570 1.54 8.30 37.41
CA GLY A 570 2.36 9.15 38.27
C GLY A 570 3.04 10.32 37.55
N CYS A 571 2.70 10.60 36.29
CA CYS A 571 3.27 11.72 35.54
C CYS A 571 2.93 13.09 36.14
N GLN A 572 3.75 14.11 35.88
CA GLN A 572 3.45 15.48 36.28
C GLN A 572 2.42 16.13 35.35
N VAL A 573 1.55 16.97 35.89
CA VAL A 573 0.70 17.88 35.10
C VAL A 573 1.32 19.27 35.10
N ILE A 574 1.78 19.71 33.93
CA ILE A 574 2.46 20.99 33.72
C ILE A 574 1.56 21.87 32.86
N VAL A 575 1.19 23.04 33.39
CA VAL A 575 0.26 23.97 32.73
C VAL A 575 0.86 25.36 32.62
N PRO A 576 0.40 26.20 31.68
CA PRO A 576 0.77 27.61 31.66
C PRO A 576 0.27 28.31 32.93
N ASN A 577 0.99 29.33 33.38
CA ASN A 577 0.58 30.08 34.57
C ASN A 577 -0.76 30.80 34.35
N HIS A 578 -1.82 30.34 35.02
CA HIS A 578 -3.17 30.91 34.96
C HIS A 578 -3.82 30.89 36.35
N ILE A 579 -4.45 32.00 36.75
CA ILE A 579 -4.91 32.23 38.12
C ILE A 579 -6.00 31.26 38.59
N ALA A 580 -6.78 30.70 37.66
CA ALA A 580 -7.90 29.81 37.99
C ALA A 580 -7.50 28.33 38.09
N ILE A 581 -6.30 27.92 37.64
CA ILE A 581 -5.92 26.50 37.64
C ILE A 581 -5.47 26.08 39.05
N GLN A 582 -6.11 25.03 39.55
CA GLN A 582 -5.85 24.37 40.81
C GLN A 582 -5.35 22.94 40.56
N GLY A 583 -4.44 22.46 41.41
CA GLY A 583 -4.01 21.05 41.38
C GLY A 583 -3.03 20.68 40.26
N ALA A 584 -2.44 21.65 39.56
CA ALA A 584 -1.28 21.41 38.68
C ALA A 584 -0.02 21.14 39.51
N ASP A 585 0.86 20.26 39.02
CA ASP A 585 2.11 19.93 39.71
C ASP A 585 3.18 21.02 39.48
N ARG A 586 3.12 21.70 38.34
CA ARG A 586 4.03 22.78 37.97
C ARG A 586 3.39 23.76 37.00
N PHE A 587 3.76 25.04 37.13
CA PHE A 587 3.44 26.09 36.16
C PHE A 587 4.67 26.37 35.29
N ILE A 588 4.49 26.47 33.97
CA ILE A 588 5.54 26.78 32.99
C ILE A 588 5.47 28.24 32.52
N GLN A 589 6.62 28.89 32.36
CA GLN A 589 6.75 30.32 32.01
C GLN A 589 7.27 30.55 30.59
N ASP A 590 7.07 31.77 30.05
CA ASP A 590 7.62 32.17 28.75
C ASP A 590 9.16 32.06 28.75
N GLY A 591 9.71 31.47 27.69
CA GLY A 591 11.15 31.28 27.53
C GLY A 591 11.74 30.12 28.34
N GLU A 592 10.93 29.43 29.15
CA GLU A 592 11.37 28.27 29.93
C GLU A 592 11.67 27.08 29.02
N ILE A 593 12.72 26.32 29.37
CA ILE A 593 13.11 25.11 28.64
C ILE A 593 12.84 23.89 29.52
N LEU A 594 11.93 23.03 29.06
CA LEU A 594 11.74 21.70 29.61
C LEU A 594 12.65 20.71 28.89
N GLN A 595 13.58 20.11 29.64
CA GLN A 595 14.50 19.10 29.12
C GLN A 595 14.06 17.71 29.58
N MET A 596 13.90 16.79 28.63
CA MET A 596 13.63 15.37 28.88
C MET A 596 14.59 14.54 28.03
N GLY A 597 15.71 14.13 28.63
CA GLY A 597 16.79 13.41 27.93
C GLY A 597 17.25 14.16 26.68
N ALA A 598 17.08 13.56 25.50
CA ALA A 598 17.32 14.14 24.18
C ALA A 598 16.51 15.40 23.84
N VAL A 599 15.31 15.50 24.42
CA VAL A 599 14.26 16.41 23.98
C VAL A 599 14.35 17.73 24.74
N LYS A 600 14.44 18.82 23.99
CA LYS A 600 14.38 20.20 24.48
C LYS A 600 13.10 20.86 24.01
N ILE A 601 12.22 21.25 24.94
CA ILE A 601 10.97 21.95 24.64
C ILE A 601 11.08 23.38 25.16
N LEU A 602 11.08 24.37 24.27
CA LEU A 602 11.02 25.79 24.62
C LEU A 602 9.56 26.23 24.71
N ALA A 603 9.14 26.72 25.87
CA ALA A 603 7.84 27.34 26.08
C ALA A 603 7.85 28.78 25.52
N MET A 604 6.83 29.12 24.74
CA MET A 604 6.67 30.41 24.09
C MET A 604 5.26 30.94 24.35
N ALA A 605 5.13 31.96 25.19
CA ALA A 605 3.83 32.54 25.52
C ALA A 605 3.22 33.20 24.29
N THR A 606 2.00 32.78 23.95
CA THR A 606 1.25 33.19 22.76
C THR A 606 -0.17 33.63 23.15
N PRO A 607 -0.30 34.63 24.04
CA PRO A 607 -1.61 35.05 24.56
C PRO A 607 -2.48 35.62 23.43
N GLY A 608 -3.78 35.42 23.56
CA GLY A 608 -4.79 35.99 22.67
C GLY A 608 -5.94 35.04 22.37
N HIS A 609 -5.70 33.74 22.19
CA HIS A 609 -6.79 32.76 22.22
C HIS A 609 -7.36 32.66 23.64
N THR A 610 -6.47 32.46 24.61
CA THR A 610 -6.66 32.73 26.03
C THR A 610 -5.54 33.63 26.53
N ASP A 611 -5.69 34.24 27.70
CA ASP A 611 -4.69 35.10 28.33
C ASP A 611 -3.40 34.36 28.76
N SER A 612 -3.51 33.05 28.97
CA SER A 612 -2.45 32.16 29.45
C SER A 612 -1.95 31.16 28.39
N HIS A 613 -2.29 31.36 27.12
CA HIS A 613 -1.95 30.44 26.04
C HIS A 613 -0.42 30.32 25.80
N MET A 614 0.04 29.09 25.56
CA MET A 614 1.44 28.72 25.36
C MET A 614 1.61 27.89 24.08
N ALA A 615 2.65 28.19 23.31
CA ALA A 615 3.15 27.33 22.25
C ALA A 615 4.46 26.66 22.69
N TYR A 616 4.77 25.50 22.12
CA TYR A 616 5.95 24.71 22.50
C TYR A 616 6.82 24.42 21.28
N LEU A 617 8.05 24.91 21.28
CA LEU A 617 9.04 24.63 20.23
C LEU A 617 9.95 23.48 20.66
N VAL A 618 9.73 22.32 20.06
CA VAL A 618 10.45 21.07 20.34
C VAL A 618 11.67 20.97 19.43
N ASN A 619 12.85 20.82 20.03
CA ASN A 619 14.15 20.67 19.38
C ASN A 619 14.42 21.72 18.28
N GLY A 620 13.86 22.93 18.44
CA GLY A 620 14.01 24.03 17.48
C GLY A 620 13.34 23.81 16.11
N THR A 621 12.55 22.75 15.92
CA THR A 621 12.04 22.35 14.60
C THR A 621 10.52 22.16 14.54
N HIS A 622 9.90 21.62 15.61
CA HIS A 622 8.48 21.34 15.67
C HIS A 622 7.82 22.33 16.62
N LEU A 623 6.96 23.21 16.10
CA LEU A 623 6.22 24.19 16.88
C LEU A 623 4.79 23.69 17.09
N LEU A 624 4.50 23.26 18.30
CA LEU A 624 3.14 22.97 18.76
C LEU A 624 2.46 24.30 19.10
N THR A 625 1.54 24.75 18.28
CA THR A 625 1.01 26.10 18.34
C THR A 625 -0.24 26.25 19.20
N GLY A 626 -0.82 25.14 19.68
CA GLY A 626 -2.15 25.16 20.28
C GLY A 626 -3.12 25.92 19.39
N ASP A 627 -3.87 26.82 19.99
CA ASP A 627 -4.90 27.61 19.34
C ASP A 627 -4.41 28.99 18.88
N ALA A 628 -3.12 29.29 19.06
CA ALA A 628 -2.55 30.54 18.56
C ALA A 628 -2.50 30.58 17.01
N LEU A 629 -2.19 29.45 16.37
CA LEU A 629 -2.04 29.36 14.91
C LEU A 629 -2.53 28.00 14.42
N PHE A 630 -3.43 28.00 13.44
CA PHE A 630 -3.88 26.81 12.73
C PHE A 630 -3.39 26.81 11.30
N ILE A 631 -3.48 25.65 10.64
CA ILE A 631 -3.26 25.54 9.20
C ILE A 631 -4.35 26.36 8.49
N ARG A 632 -3.97 27.46 7.84
CA ARG A 632 -4.89 28.41 7.21
C ARG A 632 -5.91 29.02 8.19
N GLY A 633 -5.61 29.10 9.49
CA GLY A 633 -6.50 29.66 10.49
C GLY A 633 -5.80 30.11 11.78
N CYS A 634 -6.60 30.39 12.79
CA CYS A 634 -6.19 30.56 14.20
C CYS A 634 -7.42 30.31 15.09
N GLY A 635 -7.18 30.12 16.38
CA GLY A 635 -8.22 30.03 17.39
C GLY A 635 -9.04 31.32 17.47
N ARG A 636 -10.24 31.19 18.01
CA ARG A 636 -11.15 32.31 18.31
C ARG A 636 -10.67 33.11 19.52
N THR A 637 -11.21 34.30 19.76
CA THR A 637 -10.71 35.21 20.83
C THR A 637 -11.82 35.90 21.60
N ASP A 638 -13.04 35.35 21.57
CA ASP A 638 -14.26 36.00 22.07
C ASP A 638 -14.69 35.56 23.48
N PHE A 639 -13.98 34.61 24.11
CA PHE A 639 -14.19 34.18 25.50
C PHE A 639 -12.86 33.80 26.17
N GLN A 640 -12.88 33.38 27.45
CA GLN A 640 -11.69 33.00 28.25
C GLN A 640 -10.57 34.06 28.23
N ALA A 641 -10.96 35.32 28.39
CA ALA A 641 -10.04 36.47 28.32
C ALA A 641 -9.24 36.57 27.01
N GLY A 642 -9.78 36.02 25.91
CA GLY A 642 -9.21 36.17 24.58
C GLY A 642 -9.13 37.62 24.10
N ASP A 643 -8.10 37.91 23.31
CA ASP A 643 -7.85 39.21 22.69
C ASP A 643 -7.22 39.04 21.29
N ALA A 644 -7.93 39.49 20.26
CA ALA A 644 -7.47 39.39 18.87
C ALA A 644 -6.19 40.21 18.60
N GLY A 645 -6.00 41.32 19.32
CA GLY A 645 -4.80 42.14 19.18
C GLY A 645 -3.56 41.40 19.66
N SER A 646 -3.64 40.83 20.85
CA SER A 646 -2.59 40.02 21.47
C SER A 646 -2.29 38.78 20.65
N LEU A 647 -3.32 38.11 20.11
CA LEU A 647 -3.13 36.95 19.23
C LEU A 647 -2.35 37.34 17.97
N PHE A 648 -2.71 38.45 17.34
CA PHE A 648 -2.00 38.94 16.16
C PHE A 648 -0.53 39.25 16.48
N ASP A 649 -0.29 39.94 17.58
CA ASP A 649 1.07 40.31 18.00
C ASP A 649 1.90 39.07 18.36
N ALA A 650 1.33 38.11 19.08
CA ALA A 650 1.98 36.84 19.41
C ALA A 650 2.38 36.05 18.15
N VAL A 651 1.46 35.89 17.18
CA VAL A 651 1.76 35.14 15.96
C VAL A 651 2.76 35.90 15.09
N THR A 652 2.54 37.19 14.83
CA THR A 652 3.36 37.93 13.86
C THR A 652 4.72 38.35 14.39
N GLN A 653 4.83 38.65 15.69
CA GLN A 653 6.05 39.16 16.32
C GLN A 653 6.83 38.09 17.08
N LYS A 654 6.23 36.92 17.38
CA LYS A 654 6.96 35.76 17.94
C LYS A 654 7.03 34.60 16.97
N LEU A 655 5.90 33.95 16.64
CA LEU A 655 5.93 32.71 15.86
C LEU A 655 6.47 32.91 14.44
N PHE A 656 6.05 33.98 13.77
CA PHE A 656 6.54 34.34 12.44
C PHE A 656 7.98 34.90 12.44
N THR A 657 8.64 35.04 13.59
CA THR A 657 10.09 35.32 13.62
C THR A 657 10.93 34.04 13.52
N LEU A 658 10.31 32.87 13.73
CA LEU A 658 10.98 31.58 13.56
C LEU A 658 11.32 31.32 12.08
N PRO A 659 12.29 30.43 11.82
CA PRO A 659 12.64 30.03 10.45
C PRO A 659 11.43 29.58 9.65
N ASP A 660 11.40 29.91 8.35
CA ASP A 660 10.30 29.52 7.46
C ASP A 660 10.11 28.00 7.38
N SER A 661 11.16 27.21 7.64
CA SER A 661 11.14 25.75 7.67
C SER A 661 10.61 25.14 8.97
N THR A 662 10.35 25.94 10.01
CA THR A 662 9.80 25.44 11.27
C THR A 662 8.41 24.85 11.03
N LEU A 663 8.23 23.59 11.42
CA LEU A 663 6.98 22.85 11.24
C LEU A 663 5.94 23.35 12.23
N VAL A 664 4.71 23.55 11.76
CA VAL A 664 3.57 24.03 12.57
C VAL A 664 2.60 22.90 12.80
N TYR A 665 2.34 22.61 14.08
CA TYR A 665 1.45 21.57 14.57
C TYR A 665 0.35 22.20 15.43
N PRO A 666 -0.89 22.34 14.91
CA PRO A 666 -1.96 23.10 15.56
C PRO A 666 -2.66 22.34 16.69
N GLY A 667 -3.39 23.04 17.57
CA GLY A 667 -4.28 22.41 18.55
C GLY A 667 -5.45 21.66 17.89
N HIS A 668 -5.98 22.22 16.80
CA HIS A 668 -7.10 21.64 16.06
C HIS A 668 -6.90 21.62 14.55
N ASP A 669 -7.58 20.69 13.89
CA ASP A 669 -7.90 20.81 12.48
C ASP A 669 -9.24 20.17 12.13
N TYR A 670 -10.05 20.89 11.35
CA TYR A 670 -11.41 20.49 10.96
C TYR A 670 -11.50 19.97 9.52
N GLN A 671 -10.37 19.80 8.84
CA GLN A 671 -10.25 19.40 7.43
C GLN A 671 -9.32 18.19 7.22
N GLY A 672 -8.85 17.55 8.31
CA GLY A 672 -7.94 16.41 8.28
C GLY A 672 -6.48 16.75 7.94
N ARG A 673 -6.06 18.01 8.09
CA ARG A 673 -4.69 18.48 7.85
C ARG A 673 -3.85 18.34 9.12
N THR A 674 -2.62 17.87 8.97
CA THR A 674 -1.79 17.41 10.09
C THR A 674 -0.62 18.33 10.44
N CYS A 675 0.00 18.97 9.44
CA CYS A 675 1.18 19.84 9.62
C CYS A 675 1.24 20.91 8.52
N SER A 676 1.77 22.09 8.84
CA SER A 676 2.24 23.07 7.85
C SER A 676 3.62 23.63 8.26
N THR A 677 4.01 24.81 7.76
CA THR A 677 5.26 25.49 8.17
C THR A 677 5.02 26.96 8.47
N ILE A 678 5.90 27.58 9.25
CA ILE A 678 5.87 29.03 9.50
C ILE A 678 5.91 29.82 8.18
N GLY A 679 6.76 29.41 7.22
CA GLY A 679 6.84 30.06 5.91
C GLY A 679 5.55 29.94 5.09
N GLU A 680 4.88 28.79 5.20
CA GLU A 680 3.59 28.56 4.57
C GLU A 680 2.47 29.41 5.20
N GLU A 681 2.36 29.45 6.52
CA GLU A 681 1.31 30.24 7.20
C GLU A 681 1.52 31.74 7.03
N LYS A 682 2.76 32.24 7.03
CA LYS A 682 3.05 33.65 6.68
C LYS A 682 2.48 34.05 5.32
N ARG A 683 2.65 33.18 4.32
CA ARG A 683 2.31 33.49 2.92
C ARG A 683 0.83 33.30 2.62
N TRP A 684 0.21 32.30 3.25
CA TRP A 684 -1.06 31.77 2.75
C TRP A 684 -2.15 31.64 3.81
N ASN A 685 -1.86 31.91 5.10
CA ASN A 685 -2.91 31.87 6.11
C ASN A 685 -3.89 33.03 5.89
N PRO A 686 -5.16 32.76 5.55
CA PRO A 686 -6.14 33.80 5.24
C PRO A 686 -6.56 34.61 6.47
N ARG A 687 -6.08 34.29 7.68
CA ARG A 687 -6.23 35.15 8.86
C ARG A 687 -5.14 36.21 8.93
N PHE A 688 -3.91 35.89 8.52
CA PHE A 688 -2.75 36.77 8.71
C PHE A 688 -2.19 37.37 7.41
N ALA A 689 -2.10 36.59 6.34
CA ALA A 689 -1.47 36.99 5.09
C ALA A 689 -2.13 38.25 4.50
N GLY A 690 -1.31 39.26 4.23
CA GLY A 690 -1.73 40.53 3.64
C GLY A 690 -2.61 41.42 4.53
N ARG A 691 -2.72 41.14 5.84
CA ARG A 691 -3.55 41.94 6.77
C ARG A 691 -2.72 42.72 7.77
N SER A 692 -3.16 43.96 8.01
CA SER A 692 -2.73 44.76 9.17
C SER A 692 -3.38 44.26 10.46
N ARG A 693 -2.79 44.62 11.60
CA ARG A 693 -3.33 44.33 12.95
C ARG A 693 -4.79 44.74 13.10
N SER A 694 -5.15 45.95 12.66
CA SER A 694 -6.53 46.45 12.74
C SER A 694 -7.51 45.64 11.88
N GLN A 695 -7.09 45.24 10.67
CA GLN A 695 -7.91 44.39 9.80
C GLN A 695 -8.10 42.98 10.38
N PHE A 696 -7.08 42.43 11.05
CA PHE A 696 -7.19 41.17 11.78
C PHE A 696 -8.19 41.28 12.93
N ILE A 697 -8.07 42.30 13.78
CA ILE A 697 -8.98 42.51 14.93
C ILE A 697 -10.43 42.64 14.44
N GLN A 698 -10.67 43.45 13.42
CA GLN A 698 -12.00 43.62 12.86
C GLN A 698 -12.55 42.29 12.30
N LEU A 699 -11.72 41.50 11.62
CA LEU A 699 -12.09 40.18 11.13
C LEU A 699 -12.46 39.25 12.29
N MET A 700 -11.63 39.13 13.32
CA MET A 700 -11.86 38.24 14.45
C MET A 700 -13.11 38.62 15.23
N ASN A 701 -13.33 39.90 15.50
CA ASN A 701 -14.53 40.40 16.18
C ASN A 701 -15.83 40.20 15.38
N SER A 702 -15.72 39.96 14.07
CA SER A 702 -16.88 39.68 13.20
C SER A 702 -17.22 38.19 13.09
N LEU A 703 -16.42 37.30 13.68
CA LEU A 703 -16.64 35.86 13.66
C LEU A 703 -17.77 35.46 14.61
N ASN A 704 -18.99 35.46 14.09
CA ASN A 704 -20.20 35.00 14.80
C ASN A 704 -20.22 33.46 14.94
N LEU A 705 -19.27 32.91 15.69
CA LEU A 705 -19.09 31.46 15.85
C LEU A 705 -19.98 30.90 16.97
N PRO A 706 -20.55 29.69 16.80
CA PRO A 706 -21.35 29.05 17.86
C PRO A 706 -20.50 28.79 19.11
N PHE A 707 -21.10 28.87 20.30
CA PHE A 707 -20.41 28.55 21.54
C PHE A 707 -19.94 27.08 21.57
N PRO A 708 -18.76 26.77 22.15
CA PRO A 708 -18.31 25.38 22.29
C PRO A 708 -19.31 24.57 23.12
N GLN A 709 -19.66 23.37 22.64
CA GLN A 709 -20.71 22.54 23.23
C GLN A 709 -20.39 22.10 24.65
N LYS A 710 -19.11 21.78 24.94
CA LYS A 710 -18.65 21.28 26.24
C LYS A 710 -18.22 22.39 27.22
N MET A 711 -18.25 23.67 26.86
CA MET A 711 -17.64 24.75 27.66
C MET A 711 -18.09 24.79 29.13
N LYS A 712 -19.38 24.57 29.40
CA LYS A 712 -19.94 24.58 30.77
C LYS A 712 -19.41 23.44 31.67
N VAL A 713 -18.86 22.39 31.07
CA VAL A 713 -18.34 21.21 31.77
C VAL A 713 -16.82 21.16 31.67
N ALA A 714 -16.26 21.46 30.50
CA ALA A 714 -14.83 21.47 30.22
C ALA A 714 -14.08 22.50 31.06
N VAL A 715 -14.52 23.76 31.07
CA VAL A 715 -13.81 24.83 31.79
C VAL A 715 -13.71 24.54 33.29
N PRO A 716 -14.81 24.23 34.02
CA PRO A 716 -14.72 23.92 35.45
C PRO A 716 -13.93 22.64 35.79
N ALA A 717 -13.88 21.67 34.88
CA ALA A 717 -13.07 20.46 35.05
C ALA A 717 -11.58 20.76 34.81
N ASN A 718 -11.27 21.55 33.78
CA ASN A 718 -9.90 21.90 33.39
C ASN A 718 -9.26 22.93 34.33
N GLU A 719 -10.05 23.75 35.03
CA GLU A 719 -9.60 24.51 36.21
C GLU A 719 -9.02 23.59 37.30
N ARG A 720 -9.36 22.30 37.30
CA ARG A 720 -8.78 21.27 38.18
C ARG A 720 -7.99 20.21 37.40
N CYS A 721 -7.36 20.62 36.30
CA CYS A 721 -6.51 19.76 35.46
C CYS A 721 -7.22 18.52 34.88
N GLY A 722 -8.54 18.57 34.69
CA GLY A 722 -9.35 17.46 34.17
C GLY A 722 -9.98 16.57 35.25
N GLU A 723 -9.99 17.01 36.51
CA GLU A 723 -10.71 16.31 37.58
C GLU A 723 -12.22 16.49 37.44
N VAL A 724 -12.91 15.43 37.03
CA VAL A 724 -14.38 15.41 36.94
C VAL A 724 -14.94 15.00 38.30
N LEU A 725 -15.45 15.97 39.06
CA LEU A 725 -16.23 15.67 40.26
C LEU A 725 -17.55 14.99 39.86
N GLN A 726 -17.81 13.79 40.38
CA GLN A 726 -19.15 13.21 40.30
C GLN A 726 -20.15 14.16 41.00
N PRO A 727 -21.35 14.37 40.46
CA PRO A 727 -22.43 14.93 41.26
C PRO A 727 -22.65 13.99 42.46
N LEU A 728 -22.66 14.54 43.67
CA LEU A 728 -23.17 13.85 44.86
C LEU A 728 -24.51 13.20 44.50
N SER A 729 -24.60 11.88 44.70
CA SER A 729 -25.81 11.08 44.53
C SER A 729 -26.96 11.76 45.27
N VAL A 730 -27.88 12.37 44.54
CA VAL A 730 -29.18 12.74 45.08
C VAL A 730 -30.00 11.46 45.03
N ASP A 731 -30.33 10.92 46.19
CA ASP A 731 -31.27 9.82 46.35
C ASP A 731 -32.57 10.19 45.62
N VAL A 732 -32.88 9.48 44.53
CA VAL A 732 -34.20 9.53 43.91
C VAL A 732 -34.97 8.31 44.39
N ASP A 733 -35.91 8.61 45.26
CA ASP A 733 -36.86 7.72 45.91
C ASP A 733 -37.59 6.84 44.89
N ALA A 734 -37.64 5.55 45.19
CA ALA A 734 -38.22 4.52 44.34
C ALA A 734 -39.74 4.45 44.50
N SER A 735 -40.49 5.30 43.79
CA SER A 735 -41.92 5.06 43.59
C SER A 735 -42.54 5.85 42.43
N THR A 736 -42.51 5.31 41.20
CA THR A 736 -43.69 5.21 40.30
C THR A 736 -43.35 4.51 38.97
N PRO A 737 -44.21 3.60 38.43
CA PRO A 737 -43.96 2.86 37.19
C PRO A 737 -44.73 3.44 35.97
N GLY A 738 -44.13 3.41 34.78
CA GLY A 738 -44.81 3.77 33.51
C GLY A 738 -43.93 3.70 32.25
N ILE A 739 -44.06 2.59 31.53
CA ILE A 739 -43.47 2.11 30.23
C ILE A 739 -43.96 2.98 29.01
N PRO A 740 -43.49 2.87 27.73
CA PRO A 740 -42.30 2.27 27.07
C PRO A 740 -41.48 3.20 26.14
N ALA A 741 -40.31 2.69 25.71
CA ALA A 741 -39.55 3.12 24.54
C ALA A 741 -40.26 2.87 23.20
N PHE A 742 -40.12 3.78 22.22
CA PHE A 742 -40.10 3.47 20.77
C PHE A 742 -39.47 4.63 19.96
N TYR A 743 -38.38 4.29 19.25
CA TYR A 743 -37.92 4.75 17.93
C TYR A 743 -38.01 6.22 17.48
N GLY A 744 -36.91 6.69 16.87
CA GLY A 744 -37.00 7.31 15.54
C GLY A 744 -36.02 8.43 15.22
N MET A 745 -34.98 8.07 14.44
CA MET A 745 -34.43 8.77 13.26
C MET A 745 -34.21 10.29 13.30
N TYR A 746 -32.99 10.76 13.03
CA TYR A 746 -32.53 11.19 11.69
C TYR A 746 -31.01 11.42 11.72
N ILE A 747 -30.32 10.65 10.85
CA ILE A 747 -29.08 10.89 10.07
C ILE A 747 -28.03 11.85 10.63
#